data_AF-A0A084EKZ5-F1
#
_entry.id   AF-A0A084EKZ5-F1
#
_cell.length_a   1.000
_cell.length_b   1.000
_cell.length_c   1.000
_cell.angle_alpha   90.00
_cell.angle_beta   90.00
_cell.angle_gamma   90.00
#
_symmetry.space_group_name_H-M   'P 1'
#
loop_
_entity.id
_entity.type
_entity.pdbx_description
1 polymer ?
#
loop_
_entity_poly.entity_id
_entity_poly.type
_entity_poly.pdbx_seq_one_letter_code
_entity_poly.pdbx_strand_id
1 'polypeptide(L)'
;MTIASASAAVPAAPSPLAASPAPAAILAAAHHLLPHLERGQPVDAATLRGAMEAAFGASDTSGAWDWKTAYEACEVATVLFLRKYGKAVFRKSGSPAASLPMLAKIASLLPTHTRRSEETQAFQQFSTPVSLGLAALAAAAITPVDRVLEPSAGTGLLAVLAETAGATLMLNELAETRAALLSSLFPAIPVTRFDAAQIDDHLDPTAMPSVVLMNPPFSVMANVSGRVADAAYRHVASALARLADGGRLVTITGASFAPELPAWRDAFVRLQQRGRVVFTAAIDGSVYAKHGTTIETRLTVIDKAPADDPTAFPPSAGLAQDVATLLGWIETQAPSRLPVALPPLASIAPTPRTVRGYLARATSSSPSRAIAEPEGVELAYETVDWTPPEGGRLTDAIYEEYGLQAIRIPGAQPHPTKLVQSAAMASVAPPKPSYRPTLPASIVTDGILSDAQLETVIYAGEAHGEFLAGAWTVDETFDLVSAAPDDAQHAVRFRRGFMLGDGTGAGKGRQSAGIILDNWMRGRRKAVWISKSDKLLEDAQRDWSALGMERLLVTPLSRFPQGKPITLGQGVLFTTYATLRSDDRGEKLSRVKQIVEWLGSDFDGVIIFDESHAMQNAAGGKGERGDVSASQQGRAGLRLQHALPNARVVYVSATGATTVHNLAYAQRLGLWGGEDFPFATRAEFVEAIEDGGVAAMEVLARDLRSLGLYTSRSLSYDGVEYELLEHQLTPEQTRIYDAYAGAFAILCAARHKMAYREEAVMRRNAA
;
A
#
# COMPACT_ATOMS: atom_id res chain seq x y z
N MET A 1 -27.09 -55.34 -36.83
CA MET A 1 -25.86 -54.53 -36.74
C MET A 1 -26.22 -53.12 -37.16
N THR A 2 -26.37 -52.21 -36.20
CA THR A 2 -26.47 -50.77 -36.44
C THR A 2 -26.04 -50.07 -35.15
N ILE A 3 -25.15 -49.10 -35.32
CA ILE A 3 -24.33 -48.45 -34.30
C ILE A 3 -25.06 -47.22 -33.74
N ALA A 4 -24.75 -46.93 -32.47
CA ALA A 4 -25.19 -45.87 -31.56
C ALA A 4 -25.64 -44.51 -32.13
N SER A 5 -26.59 -43.89 -31.42
CA SER A 5 -26.74 -42.43 -31.31
C SER A 5 -27.34 -42.10 -29.95
N ALA A 6 -26.48 -41.77 -28.97
CA ALA A 6 -26.89 -41.24 -27.68
C ALA A 6 -27.10 -39.72 -27.82
N SER A 7 -28.30 -39.25 -27.49
CA SER A 7 -28.65 -37.85 -27.37
C SER A 7 -27.83 -37.21 -26.25
N ALA A 8 -26.94 -36.27 -26.60
CA ALA A 8 -26.21 -35.45 -25.65
C ALA A 8 -27.15 -34.39 -25.05
N ALA A 9 -27.35 -34.46 -23.74
CA ALA A 9 -28.02 -33.44 -22.97
C ALA A 9 -27.21 -32.13 -22.98
N VAL A 10 -27.89 -31.02 -23.21
CA VAL A 10 -27.36 -29.66 -23.17
C VAL A 10 -26.78 -29.35 -21.78
N PRO A 11 -25.53 -28.88 -21.64
CA PRO A 11 -25.03 -28.41 -20.36
C PRO A 11 -25.75 -27.10 -20.00
N ALA A 12 -26.40 -27.08 -18.84
CA ALA A 12 -26.98 -25.87 -18.28
C ALA A 12 -25.89 -24.80 -18.11
N ALA A 13 -26.22 -23.57 -18.53
CA ALA A 13 -25.34 -22.41 -18.44
C ALA A 13 -24.86 -22.17 -16.99
N PRO A 14 -23.57 -21.84 -16.77
CA PRO A 14 -23.12 -21.41 -15.45
C PRO A 14 -23.74 -20.04 -15.14
N SER A 15 -24.51 -20.01 -14.06
CA SER A 15 -25.13 -18.82 -13.48
C SER A 15 -24.07 -17.73 -13.19
N PRO A 16 -24.40 -16.44 -13.30
CA PRO A 16 -23.44 -15.36 -13.12
C PRO A 16 -22.94 -15.33 -11.67
N LEU A 17 -21.61 -15.32 -11.51
CA LEU A 17 -20.90 -15.14 -10.23
C LEU A 17 -21.53 -13.99 -9.43
N ALA A 18 -22.20 -14.37 -8.34
CA ALA A 18 -22.90 -13.50 -7.42
C ALA A 18 -21.95 -12.47 -6.79
N ALA A 19 -22.48 -11.26 -6.62
CA ALA A 19 -21.91 -10.14 -5.90
C ALA A 19 -21.46 -10.52 -4.48
N SER A 20 -20.39 -9.91 -3.94
CA SER A 20 -19.98 -10.05 -2.53
C SER A 20 -21.14 -9.86 -1.54
N PRO A 21 -21.47 -10.87 -0.70
CA PRO A 21 -22.36 -10.73 0.45
C PRO A 21 -21.81 -11.40 1.74
N ALA A 22 -20.50 -11.69 1.81
CA ALA A 22 -19.93 -12.58 2.83
C ALA A 22 -20.20 -12.18 4.31
N PRO A 23 -20.09 -10.90 4.74
CA PRO A 23 -20.26 -10.55 6.16
C PRO A 23 -21.68 -10.78 6.69
N ALA A 24 -22.70 -10.46 5.90
CA ALA A 24 -24.10 -10.64 6.30
C ALA A 24 -24.47 -12.12 6.40
N ALA A 25 -23.95 -12.94 5.48
CA ALA A 25 -24.15 -14.39 5.51
C ALA A 25 -23.41 -15.05 6.69
N ILE A 26 -22.17 -14.62 7.01
CA ILE A 26 -21.45 -15.07 8.22
C ILE A 26 -22.24 -14.72 9.48
N LEU A 27 -22.76 -13.49 9.56
CA LEU A 27 -23.57 -13.06 10.70
C LEU A 27 -24.88 -13.87 10.81
N ALA A 28 -25.55 -14.15 9.70
CA ALA A 28 -26.74 -15.00 9.69
C ALA A 28 -26.43 -16.43 10.14
N ALA A 29 -25.33 -17.03 9.66
CA ALA A 29 -24.85 -18.33 10.11
C ALA A 29 -24.58 -18.32 11.62
N ALA A 30 -23.92 -17.28 12.14
CA ALA A 30 -23.67 -17.12 13.57
C ALA A 30 -24.97 -17.05 14.40
N HIS A 31 -26.04 -16.42 13.88
CA HIS A 31 -27.35 -16.43 14.52
C HIS A 31 -28.01 -17.83 14.53
N HIS A 32 -27.76 -18.66 13.51
CA HIS A 32 -28.18 -20.06 13.52
C HIS A 32 -27.38 -20.92 14.53
N LEU A 33 -26.12 -20.57 14.77
CA LEU A 33 -25.24 -21.27 15.72
C LEU A 33 -25.52 -20.86 17.18
N LEU A 34 -25.85 -19.60 17.44
CA LEU A 34 -26.05 -19.06 18.80
C LEU A 34 -26.98 -19.92 19.69
N PRO A 35 -28.16 -20.40 19.23
CA PRO A 35 -29.03 -21.24 20.06
C PRO A 35 -28.39 -22.55 20.53
N HIS A 36 -27.41 -23.09 19.79
CA HIS A 36 -26.67 -24.28 20.21
C HIS A 36 -25.77 -23.96 21.40
N LEU A 37 -25.07 -22.81 21.36
CA LEU A 37 -24.27 -22.33 22.49
C LEU A 37 -25.15 -22.03 23.71
N GLU A 38 -26.32 -21.43 23.51
CA GLU A 38 -27.30 -21.16 24.57
C GLU A 38 -27.81 -22.42 25.27
N ARG A 39 -27.99 -23.51 24.52
CA ARG A 39 -28.41 -24.82 25.07
C ARG A 39 -27.26 -25.68 25.56
N GLY A 40 -26.01 -25.23 25.41
CA GLY A 40 -24.83 -26.04 25.74
C GLY A 40 -24.65 -27.26 24.83
N GLN A 41 -25.13 -27.18 23.59
CA GLN A 41 -25.05 -28.25 22.60
C GLN A 41 -23.78 -28.11 21.75
N PRO A 42 -23.02 -29.18 21.50
CA PRO A 42 -21.88 -29.15 20.59
C PRO A 42 -22.31 -28.78 19.17
N VAL A 43 -21.52 -27.92 18.53
CA VAL A 43 -21.61 -27.60 17.11
C VAL A 43 -20.62 -28.51 16.38
N ASP A 44 -21.12 -29.62 15.84
CA ASP A 44 -20.32 -30.50 14.99
C ASP A 44 -20.23 -29.97 13.54
N ALA A 45 -19.45 -30.67 12.71
CA ALA A 45 -19.25 -30.25 11.32
C ALA A 45 -20.55 -30.26 10.51
N ALA A 46 -21.51 -31.14 10.83
CA ALA A 46 -22.81 -31.21 10.16
C ALA A 46 -23.68 -30.00 10.52
N THR A 47 -23.73 -29.65 11.80
CA THR A 47 -24.45 -28.48 12.31
C THR A 47 -23.88 -27.19 11.74
N LEU A 48 -22.54 -27.05 11.73
CA LEU A 48 -21.87 -25.88 11.16
C LEU A 48 -22.14 -25.76 9.66
N ARG A 49 -22.03 -26.86 8.92
CA ARG A 49 -22.35 -26.90 7.48
C ARG A 49 -23.79 -26.50 7.22
N GLY A 50 -24.76 -27.04 7.96
CA GLY A 50 -26.17 -26.69 7.81
C GLY A 50 -26.45 -25.21 8.07
N ALA A 51 -25.80 -24.62 9.09
CA ALA A 51 -25.90 -23.19 9.36
C ALA A 51 -25.32 -22.32 8.23
N MET A 52 -24.18 -22.74 7.66
CA MET A 52 -23.55 -22.05 6.53
C MET A 52 -24.39 -22.18 5.25
N GLU A 53 -24.90 -23.37 4.93
CA GLU A 53 -25.75 -23.61 3.76
C GLU A 53 -27.05 -22.81 3.82
N ALA A 54 -27.67 -22.74 5.01
CA ALA A 54 -28.86 -21.92 5.23
C ALA A 54 -28.59 -20.42 5.02
N ALA A 55 -27.43 -19.93 5.46
CA ALA A 55 -27.09 -18.51 5.40
C ALA A 55 -26.57 -18.06 4.02
N PHE A 56 -25.78 -18.91 3.35
CA PHE A 56 -25.19 -18.61 2.03
C PHE A 56 -26.07 -19.08 0.87
N GLY A 57 -27.08 -19.92 1.12
CA GLY A 57 -27.96 -20.48 0.09
C GLY A 57 -27.25 -21.48 -0.84
N ALA A 58 -26.08 -22.00 -0.45
CA ALA A 58 -25.25 -22.86 -1.29
C ALA A 58 -24.39 -23.83 -0.46
N SER A 59 -24.09 -25.01 -1.02
CA SER A 59 -23.21 -26.02 -0.42
C SER A 59 -21.74 -25.61 -0.41
N ASP A 60 -20.92 -26.26 0.42
CA ASP A 60 -19.46 -26.04 0.45
C ASP A 60 -18.75 -26.43 -0.86
N THR A 61 -19.38 -27.26 -1.70
CA THR A 61 -18.88 -27.64 -3.03
C THR A 61 -19.10 -26.58 -4.11
N SER A 62 -19.92 -25.55 -3.84
CA SER A 62 -20.24 -24.49 -4.80
C SER A 62 -19.16 -23.41 -4.90
N GLY A 63 -18.24 -23.34 -3.93
CA GLY A 63 -17.26 -22.26 -3.80
C GLY A 63 -17.84 -20.95 -3.22
N ALA A 64 -19.12 -20.93 -2.82
CA ALA A 64 -19.75 -19.74 -2.23
C ALA A 64 -19.22 -19.37 -0.84
N TRP A 65 -18.67 -20.35 -0.11
CA TRP A 65 -18.02 -20.18 1.18
C TRP A 65 -16.98 -21.28 1.39
N ASP A 66 -16.00 -21.03 2.26
CA ASP A 66 -14.99 -21.99 2.67
C ASP A 66 -15.02 -22.27 4.18
N TRP A 67 -14.27 -23.29 4.62
CA TRP A 67 -14.26 -23.67 6.03
C TRP A 67 -13.64 -22.62 6.95
N LYS A 68 -12.79 -21.72 6.43
CA LYS A 68 -12.28 -20.56 7.18
C LYS A 68 -13.44 -19.61 7.52
N THR A 69 -14.27 -19.30 6.54
CA THR A 69 -15.48 -18.48 6.70
C THR A 69 -16.44 -19.11 7.72
N ALA A 70 -16.56 -20.44 7.72
CA ALA A 70 -17.37 -21.16 8.71
C ALA A 70 -16.80 -21.03 10.14
N TYR A 71 -15.47 -21.05 10.30
CA TYR A 71 -14.85 -20.80 11.60
C TYR A 71 -15.04 -19.36 12.08
N GLU A 72 -15.02 -18.36 11.18
CA GLU A 72 -15.37 -16.98 11.54
C GLU A 72 -16.82 -16.87 12.05
N ALA A 73 -17.77 -17.63 11.49
CA ALA A 73 -19.14 -17.68 12.01
C ALA A 73 -19.22 -18.24 13.44
N CYS A 74 -18.37 -19.21 13.80
CA CYS A 74 -18.26 -19.73 15.17
C CYS A 74 -17.73 -18.66 16.15
N GLU A 75 -16.74 -17.88 15.73
CA GLU A 75 -16.20 -16.77 16.52
C GLU A 75 -17.25 -15.68 16.73
N VAL A 76 -17.94 -15.27 15.66
CA VAL A 76 -19.05 -14.31 15.70
C VAL A 76 -20.19 -14.81 16.61
N ALA A 77 -20.52 -16.10 16.58
CA ALA A 77 -21.52 -16.69 17.48
C ALA A 77 -21.08 -16.60 18.96
N THR A 78 -19.78 -16.76 19.23
CA THR A 78 -19.21 -16.58 20.57
C THR A 78 -19.32 -15.12 21.02
N VAL A 79 -19.04 -14.16 20.13
CA VAL A 79 -19.23 -12.73 20.42
C VAL A 79 -20.70 -12.44 20.73
N LEU A 80 -21.65 -12.90 19.91
CA LEU A 80 -23.08 -12.72 20.15
C LEU A 80 -23.52 -13.31 21.50
N PHE A 81 -23.03 -14.50 21.85
CA PHE A 81 -23.29 -15.12 23.14
C PHE A 81 -22.78 -14.26 24.30
N LEU A 82 -21.53 -13.77 24.22
CA LEU A 82 -20.94 -12.96 25.29
C LEU A 82 -21.57 -11.57 25.40
N ARG A 83 -21.97 -10.93 24.30
CA ARG A 83 -22.73 -9.67 24.35
C ARG A 83 -24.06 -9.85 25.08
N LYS A 84 -24.70 -11.02 24.89
CA LYS A 84 -26.00 -11.32 25.52
C LYS A 84 -25.87 -11.76 26.99
N TYR A 85 -24.89 -12.59 27.33
CA TYR A 85 -24.80 -13.24 28.64
C TYR A 85 -23.56 -12.88 29.46
N GLY A 86 -22.51 -12.34 28.84
CA GLY A 86 -21.19 -12.13 29.45
C GLY A 86 -21.24 -11.32 30.75
N LYS A 87 -22.06 -10.26 30.82
CA LYS A 87 -22.19 -9.43 32.04
C LYS A 87 -22.73 -10.25 33.21
N ALA A 88 -23.68 -11.13 32.96
CA ALA A 88 -24.23 -12.02 33.98
C ALA A 88 -23.20 -13.08 34.39
N VAL A 89 -22.43 -13.61 33.43
CA VAL A 89 -21.34 -14.57 33.68
C VAL A 89 -20.28 -13.96 34.60
N PHE A 90 -19.73 -12.80 34.24
CA PHE A 90 -18.68 -12.16 35.03
C PHE A 90 -19.17 -11.68 36.40
N ARG A 91 -20.40 -11.14 36.48
CA ARG A 91 -21.00 -10.77 37.77
C ARG A 91 -21.18 -11.97 38.69
N LYS A 92 -21.55 -13.13 38.16
CA LYS A 92 -21.78 -14.35 38.97
C LYS A 92 -20.47 -15.00 39.40
N SER A 93 -19.44 -14.99 38.54
CA SER A 93 -18.15 -15.60 38.83
C SER A 93 -17.29 -14.77 39.79
N GLY A 94 -17.40 -13.44 39.78
CA GLY A 94 -16.71 -12.56 40.74
C GLY A 94 -15.20 -12.37 40.52
N SER A 95 -14.55 -13.24 39.74
CA SER A 95 -13.16 -13.07 39.29
C SER A 95 -12.93 -13.66 37.89
N PRO A 96 -11.86 -13.24 37.17
CA PRO A 96 -11.47 -13.85 35.90
C PRO A 96 -11.22 -15.36 36.03
N ALA A 97 -10.47 -15.80 37.05
CA ALA A 97 -10.20 -17.22 37.30
C ALA A 97 -11.48 -18.05 37.47
N ALA A 98 -12.47 -17.53 38.20
CA ALA A 98 -13.76 -18.19 38.39
C ALA A 98 -14.65 -18.17 37.13
N SER A 99 -14.34 -17.33 36.14
CA SER A 99 -15.05 -17.25 34.85
C SER A 99 -14.49 -18.22 33.81
N LEU A 100 -13.23 -18.63 33.97
CA LEU A 100 -12.51 -19.47 33.01
C LEU A 100 -13.23 -20.80 32.68
N PRO A 101 -13.76 -21.59 33.64
CA PRO A 101 -14.40 -22.87 33.32
C PRO A 101 -15.62 -22.72 32.38
N MET A 102 -16.37 -21.63 32.51
CA MET A 102 -17.53 -21.37 31.67
C MET A 102 -17.12 -20.98 30.25
N LEU A 103 -16.11 -20.12 30.10
CA LEU A 103 -15.57 -19.75 28.78
C LEU A 103 -14.91 -20.95 28.09
N ALA A 104 -14.17 -21.77 28.85
CA ALA A 104 -13.59 -23.01 28.34
C ALA A 104 -14.68 -24.00 27.88
N LYS A 105 -15.80 -24.09 28.62
CA LYS A 105 -16.96 -24.89 28.20
C LYS A 105 -17.59 -24.36 26.93
N ILE A 106 -17.76 -23.06 26.75
CA ILE A 106 -18.31 -22.49 25.51
C ILE A 106 -17.39 -22.79 24.33
N ALA A 107 -16.08 -22.56 24.50
CA ALA A 107 -15.08 -22.91 23.48
C ALA A 107 -15.05 -24.42 23.19
N SER A 108 -15.35 -25.28 24.17
CA SER A 108 -15.37 -26.73 23.97
C SER A 108 -16.50 -27.20 23.05
N LEU A 109 -17.62 -26.45 22.97
CA LEU A 109 -18.76 -26.74 22.10
C LEU A 109 -18.48 -26.50 20.62
N LEU A 110 -17.48 -25.68 20.28
CA LEU A 110 -17.16 -25.32 18.91
C LEU A 110 -16.12 -26.28 18.30
N PRO A 111 -16.16 -26.50 16.96
CA PRO A 111 -15.23 -27.39 16.29
C PRO A 111 -13.81 -26.84 16.31
N THR A 112 -12.81 -27.73 16.28
CA THR A 112 -11.41 -27.33 16.07
C THR A 112 -11.19 -26.85 14.63
N HIS A 113 -10.39 -25.81 14.45
CA HIS A 113 -10.05 -25.25 13.14
C HIS A 113 -9.05 -26.14 12.40
N THR A 114 -9.51 -27.28 11.88
CA THR A 114 -8.67 -28.33 11.26
C THR A 114 -8.41 -28.10 9.78
N ARG A 115 -9.27 -27.37 9.07
CA ARG A 115 -9.13 -27.09 7.63
C ARG A 115 -8.45 -25.73 7.42
N ARG A 116 -7.21 -25.76 6.94
CA ARG A 116 -6.39 -24.57 6.68
C ARG A 116 -6.54 -24.14 5.22
N SER A 117 -6.85 -22.86 4.98
CA SER A 117 -6.73 -22.26 3.65
C SER A 117 -5.28 -21.80 3.41
N GLU A 118 -4.88 -21.66 2.14
CA GLU A 118 -3.57 -21.11 1.75
C GLU A 118 -3.36 -19.69 2.34
N GLU A 119 -4.43 -18.92 2.47
CA GLU A 119 -4.43 -17.57 3.06
C GLU A 119 -4.13 -17.58 4.58
N THR A 120 -4.68 -18.52 5.35
CA THR A 120 -4.37 -18.66 6.78
C THR A 120 -2.92 -19.08 7.02
N GLN A 121 -2.33 -19.87 6.12
CA GLN A 121 -0.91 -20.24 6.18
C GLN A 121 0.00 -19.06 5.79
N ALA A 122 -0.40 -18.26 4.80
CA ALA A 122 0.37 -17.12 4.31
C ALA A 122 0.40 -15.94 5.31
N PHE A 123 -0.71 -15.65 6.00
CA PHE A 123 -0.84 -14.45 6.84
C PHE A 123 -0.76 -14.70 8.35
N GLN A 124 -0.66 -15.96 8.82
CA GLN A 124 -0.64 -16.34 10.25
C GLN A 124 -1.75 -15.68 11.10
N GLN A 125 -2.94 -15.47 10.52
CA GLN A 125 -4.07 -14.81 11.17
C GLN A 125 -4.87 -15.80 12.03
N PHE A 126 -4.45 -16.01 13.27
CA PHE A 126 -5.18 -16.80 14.27
C PHE A 126 -5.88 -15.90 15.27
N SER A 127 -7.20 -16.04 15.40
CA SER A 127 -7.98 -15.32 16.43
C SER A 127 -7.59 -15.78 17.83
N THR A 128 -7.64 -14.86 18.79
CA THR A 128 -7.30 -15.16 20.19
C THR A 128 -8.38 -16.04 20.82
N PRO A 129 -8.04 -17.21 21.37
CA PRO A 129 -8.99 -18.02 22.13
C PRO A 129 -9.61 -17.20 23.25
N VAL A 130 -10.93 -17.27 23.41
CA VAL A 130 -11.66 -16.49 24.44
C VAL A 130 -11.13 -16.73 25.87
N SER A 131 -10.63 -17.94 26.16
CA SER A 131 -9.96 -18.27 27.42
C SER A 131 -8.66 -17.48 27.60
N LEU A 132 -7.81 -17.40 26.56
CA LEU A 132 -6.61 -16.58 26.60
C LEU A 132 -6.94 -15.08 26.64
N GLY A 133 -8.00 -14.66 25.94
CA GLY A 133 -8.51 -13.29 26.02
C GLY A 133 -8.92 -12.88 27.44
N LEU A 134 -9.43 -13.82 28.25
CA LEU A 134 -9.73 -13.57 29.67
C LEU A 134 -8.45 -13.30 30.49
N ALA A 135 -7.34 -13.98 30.19
CA ALA A 135 -6.06 -13.70 30.81
C ALA A 135 -5.51 -12.32 30.39
N ALA A 136 -5.63 -11.96 29.11
CA ALA A 136 -5.29 -10.62 28.63
C ALA A 136 -6.14 -9.53 29.32
N LEU A 137 -7.45 -9.76 29.48
CA LEU A 137 -8.36 -8.88 30.21
C LEU A 137 -7.94 -8.72 31.68
N ALA A 138 -7.57 -9.82 32.35
CA ALA A 138 -7.11 -9.80 33.74
C ALA A 138 -5.81 -9.01 33.89
N ALA A 139 -4.83 -9.25 33.02
CA ALA A 139 -3.56 -8.52 33.01
C ALA A 139 -3.73 -7.01 32.75
N ALA A 140 -4.70 -6.67 31.91
CA ALA A 140 -5.04 -5.29 31.58
C ALA A 140 -5.81 -4.57 32.70
N ALA A 141 -6.32 -5.28 33.71
CA ALA A 141 -7.07 -4.72 34.84
C ALA A 141 -8.08 -3.63 34.39
N ILE A 142 -8.96 -4.00 33.45
CA ILE A 142 -9.92 -3.09 32.81
C ILE A 142 -11.03 -2.71 33.78
N THR A 143 -11.37 -1.42 33.77
CA THR A 143 -12.46 -0.82 34.55
C THR A 143 -13.47 -0.12 33.64
N PRO A 144 -14.68 0.22 34.12
CA PRO A 144 -15.68 0.91 33.30
C PRO A 144 -15.29 2.32 32.83
N VAL A 145 -14.27 2.94 33.43
CA VAL A 145 -13.78 4.27 33.01
C VAL A 145 -12.78 4.19 31.85
N ASP A 146 -12.32 2.98 31.51
CA ASP A 146 -11.29 2.79 30.50
C ASP A 146 -11.81 2.96 29.07
N ARG A 147 -10.91 3.48 28.23
CA ARG A 147 -11.05 3.44 26.78
C ARG A 147 -10.05 2.42 26.24
N VAL A 148 -10.56 1.36 25.64
CA VAL A 148 -9.79 0.19 25.23
C VAL A 148 -9.66 0.19 23.71
N LEU A 149 -8.42 0.28 23.23
CA LEU A 149 -8.11 0.10 21.81
C LEU A 149 -7.76 -1.37 21.53
N GLU A 150 -8.45 -1.96 20.56
CA GLU A 150 -8.04 -3.21 19.92
C GLU A 150 -7.58 -2.90 18.48
N PRO A 151 -6.26 -2.78 18.23
CA PRO A 151 -5.75 -2.31 16.95
C PRO A 151 -5.82 -3.36 15.83
N SER A 152 -5.98 -4.64 16.18
CA SER A 152 -6.07 -5.79 15.28
C SER A 152 -7.25 -6.67 15.69
N ALA A 153 -8.46 -6.14 15.55
CA ALA A 153 -9.62 -6.63 16.30
C ALA A 153 -10.20 -7.97 15.84
N GLY A 154 -9.85 -8.45 14.65
CA GLY A 154 -10.35 -9.69 14.09
C GLY A 154 -11.89 -9.70 14.06
N THR A 155 -12.48 -10.76 14.59
CA THR A 155 -13.95 -10.89 14.75
C THR A 155 -14.49 -10.25 16.04
N GLY A 156 -13.63 -9.71 16.91
CA GLY A 156 -14.02 -8.98 18.12
C GLY A 156 -14.06 -9.82 19.40
N LEU A 157 -13.30 -10.92 19.47
CA LEU A 157 -13.25 -11.78 20.66
C LEU A 157 -12.59 -11.11 21.89
N LEU A 158 -11.60 -10.22 21.71
CA LEU A 158 -11.08 -9.40 22.81
C LEU A 158 -11.98 -8.20 23.08
N ALA A 159 -12.46 -7.52 22.04
CA ALA A 159 -13.41 -6.42 22.13
C ALA A 159 -14.62 -6.77 23.02
N VAL A 160 -15.25 -7.92 22.81
CA VAL A 160 -16.43 -8.31 23.59
C VAL A 160 -16.12 -8.52 25.07
N LEU A 161 -14.92 -9.01 25.40
CA LEU A 161 -14.49 -9.17 26.79
C LEU A 161 -14.30 -7.81 27.46
N ALA A 162 -13.68 -6.85 26.77
CA ALA A 162 -13.55 -5.47 27.24
C ALA A 162 -14.90 -4.73 27.37
N GLU A 163 -15.81 -4.89 26.40
CA GLU A 163 -17.19 -4.35 26.47
C GLU A 163 -17.94 -4.93 27.67
N THR A 164 -17.76 -6.23 27.93
CA THR A 164 -18.40 -6.92 29.05
C THR A 164 -17.87 -6.43 30.40
N ALA A 165 -16.59 -6.07 30.48
CA ALA A 165 -16.00 -5.40 31.64
C ALA A 165 -16.47 -3.93 31.82
N GLY A 166 -17.20 -3.39 30.85
CA GLY A 166 -17.82 -2.07 30.91
C GLY A 166 -17.00 -0.95 30.27
N ALA A 167 -15.89 -1.28 29.59
CA ALA A 167 -15.05 -0.28 28.93
C ALA A 167 -15.69 0.29 27.65
N THR A 168 -15.27 1.49 27.28
CA THR A 168 -15.55 2.05 25.95
C THR A 168 -14.53 1.51 24.96
N LEU A 169 -14.97 1.06 23.78
CA LEU A 169 -14.06 0.46 22.80
C LEU A 169 -13.65 1.45 21.70
N MET A 170 -12.43 1.25 21.19
CA MET A 170 -11.94 1.76 19.91
C MET A 170 -11.47 0.55 19.11
N LEU A 171 -12.02 0.34 17.91
CA LEU A 171 -11.81 -0.90 17.16
C LEU A 171 -11.17 -0.60 15.81
N ASN A 172 -10.11 -1.32 15.48
CA ASN A 172 -9.45 -1.26 14.18
C ASN A 172 -9.28 -2.67 13.60
N GLU A 173 -9.63 -2.86 12.34
CA GLU A 173 -9.43 -4.12 11.62
C GLU A 173 -9.17 -3.88 10.14
N LEU A 174 -8.06 -4.42 9.63
CA LEU A 174 -7.62 -4.19 8.26
C LEU A 174 -8.47 -4.99 7.26
N ALA A 175 -8.79 -6.24 7.58
CA ALA A 175 -9.54 -7.14 6.71
C ALA A 175 -11.00 -6.69 6.55
N GLU A 176 -11.42 -6.47 5.30
CA GLU A 176 -12.73 -5.89 4.97
C GLU A 176 -13.91 -6.67 5.57
N THR A 177 -13.90 -8.00 5.40
CA THR A 177 -14.96 -8.88 5.92
C THR A 177 -15.09 -8.77 7.43
N ARG A 178 -13.96 -8.77 8.15
CA ARG A 178 -13.92 -8.71 9.62
C ARG A 178 -14.30 -7.32 10.14
N ALA A 179 -13.86 -6.25 9.47
CA ALA A 179 -14.28 -4.89 9.79
C ALA A 179 -15.80 -4.69 9.62
N ALA A 180 -16.39 -5.27 8.56
CA ALA A 180 -17.84 -5.26 8.34
C ALA A 180 -18.61 -6.07 9.41
N LEU A 181 -18.06 -7.23 9.83
CA LEU A 181 -18.60 -8.01 10.95
C LEU A 181 -18.54 -7.22 12.26
N LEU A 182 -17.42 -6.60 12.59
CA LEU A 182 -17.27 -5.74 13.77
C LEU A 182 -18.27 -4.58 13.76
N SER A 183 -18.48 -3.94 12.61
CA SER A 183 -19.47 -2.85 12.47
C SER A 183 -20.90 -3.35 12.73
N SER A 184 -21.19 -4.60 12.38
CA SER A 184 -22.49 -5.23 12.65
C SER A 184 -22.62 -5.69 14.11
N LEU A 185 -21.52 -6.19 14.69
CA LEU A 185 -21.46 -6.68 16.06
C LEU A 185 -21.39 -5.55 17.09
N PHE A 186 -20.84 -4.40 16.76
CA PHE A 186 -20.66 -3.25 17.64
C PHE A 186 -21.16 -1.96 16.96
N PRO A 187 -22.46 -1.85 16.62
CA PRO A 187 -22.98 -0.79 15.74
C PRO A 187 -22.89 0.62 16.33
N ALA A 188 -22.65 0.75 17.63
CA ALA A 188 -22.45 2.03 18.31
C ALA A 188 -21.00 2.52 18.26
N ILE A 189 -20.08 1.71 17.72
CA ILE A 189 -18.63 1.93 17.80
C ILE A 189 -18.11 2.03 16.37
N PRO A 190 -17.50 3.17 15.97
CA PRO A 190 -16.88 3.27 14.66
C PRO A 190 -15.68 2.31 14.58
N VAL A 191 -15.59 1.59 13.47
CA VAL A 191 -14.47 0.68 13.18
C VAL A 191 -13.55 1.34 12.16
N THR A 192 -12.29 1.54 12.52
CA THR A 192 -11.25 2.01 11.58
C THR A 192 -10.57 0.84 10.86
N ARG A 193 -9.86 1.11 9.78
CA ARG A 193 -9.22 0.08 8.93
C ARG A 193 -7.77 0.40 8.58
N PHE A 194 -7.04 0.98 9.52
CA PHE A 194 -5.64 1.35 9.35
C PHE A 194 -4.72 0.14 9.54
N ASP A 195 -3.50 0.20 8.97
CA ASP A 195 -2.45 -0.75 9.38
C ASP A 195 -2.09 -0.47 10.84
N ALA A 196 -2.27 -1.49 11.69
CA ALA A 196 -2.00 -1.42 13.10
C ALA A 196 -0.52 -1.13 13.43
N ALA A 197 0.41 -1.35 12.50
CA ALA A 197 1.83 -0.99 12.67
C ALA A 197 2.05 0.53 12.63
N GLN A 198 1.04 1.28 12.20
CA GLN A 198 1.00 2.75 12.06
C GLN A 198 -0.24 3.33 12.77
N ILE A 199 -0.80 2.60 13.75
CA ILE A 199 -2.04 3.02 14.41
C ILE A 199 -1.91 4.39 15.07
N ASP A 200 -0.71 4.71 15.57
CA ASP A 200 -0.40 6.02 16.12
C ASP A 200 -0.32 7.14 15.08
N ASP A 201 -0.02 6.82 13.82
CA ASP A 201 0.08 7.84 12.77
C ASP A 201 -1.31 8.20 12.22
N HIS A 202 -2.26 7.26 12.25
CA HIS A 202 -3.54 7.38 11.55
C HIS A 202 -4.76 7.65 12.46
N LEU A 203 -4.74 7.22 13.73
CA LEU A 203 -5.86 7.52 14.63
C LEU A 203 -5.91 9.01 14.95
N ASP A 204 -7.13 9.56 15.02
CA ASP A 204 -7.37 10.94 15.45
C ASP A 204 -6.60 11.22 16.75
N PRO A 205 -5.81 12.31 16.87
CA PRO A 205 -5.03 12.60 18.08
C PRO A 205 -5.84 12.62 19.38
N THR A 206 -7.15 12.89 19.32
CA THR A 206 -8.07 12.86 20.47
C THR A 206 -8.49 11.45 20.87
N ALA A 207 -8.33 10.46 19.98
CA ALA A 207 -8.56 9.04 20.25
C ALA A 207 -7.38 8.47 21.06
N MET A 208 -7.37 8.79 22.35
CA MET A 208 -6.38 8.31 23.31
C MET A 208 -6.95 7.17 24.17
N PRO A 209 -6.49 5.92 23.99
CA PRO A 209 -6.87 4.80 24.85
C PRO A 209 -6.13 4.83 26.19
N SER A 210 -6.78 4.43 27.28
CA SER A 210 -6.11 4.15 28.56
C SER A 210 -5.58 2.71 28.63
N VAL A 211 -6.10 1.83 27.77
CA VAL A 211 -5.70 0.43 27.67
C VAL A 211 -5.61 0.01 26.20
N VAL A 212 -4.59 -0.76 25.84
CA VAL A 212 -4.55 -1.49 24.57
C VAL A 212 -4.59 -2.99 24.87
N LEU A 213 -5.48 -3.73 24.20
CA LEU A 213 -5.47 -5.18 24.14
C LEU A 213 -5.19 -5.60 22.71
N MET A 214 -4.16 -6.43 22.48
CA MET A 214 -3.83 -6.82 21.10
C MET A 214 -3.25 -8.22 20.97
N ASN A 215 -3.51 -8.84 19.82
CA ASN A 215 -2.85 -10.03 19.31
C ASN A 215 -2.40 -9.73 17.87
N PRO A 216 -1.28 -8.98 17.68
CA PRO A 216 -0.81 -8.59 16.37
C PRO A 216 -0.37 -9.79 15.53
N PRO A 217 -0.30 -9.66 14.19
CA PRO A 217 0.32 -10.68 13.35
C PRO A 217 1.80 -10.87 13.74
N PHE A 218 2.24 -12.13 13.88
CA PHE A 218 3.55 -12.45 14.47
C PHE A 218 4.74 -12.26 13.52
N SER A 219 4.54 -12.42 12.21
CA SER A 219 5.63 -12.33 11.23
C SER A 219 5.19 -11.75 9.89
N VAL A 220 4.05 -11.07 9.82
CA VAL A 220 3.49 -10.57 8.55
C VAL A 220 3.06 -9.13 8.74
N MET A 221 3.43 -8.26 7.81
CA MET A 221 2.94 -6.88 7.73
C MET A 221 1.94 -6.75 6.59
N ALA A 222 1.03 -5.78 6.67
CA ALA A 222 0.12 -5.46 5.58
C ALA A 222 0.90 -5.21 4.28
N ASN A 223 0.42 -5.76 3.16
CA ASN A 223 0.97 -5.56 1.82
C ASN A 223 2.44 -6.02 1.59
N VAL A 224 3.03 -6.78 2.52
CA VAL A 224 4.36 -7.37 2.38
C VAL A 224 4.26 -8.89 2.16
N SER A 225 4.83 -9.39 1.06
CA SER A 225 4.98 -10.83 0.83
C SER A 225 6.19 -11.39 1.59
N GLY A 226 5.96 -12.27 2.58
CA GLY A 226 7.03 -12.98 3.30
C GLY A 226 7.07 -12.66 4.80
N ARG A 227 8.00 -13.31 5.51
CA ARG A 227 8.21 -13.06 6.94
C ARG A 227 8.90 -11.72 7.16
N VAL A 228 8.27 -10.82 7.92
CA VAL A 228 8.87 -9.57 8.38
C VAL A 228 9.34 -9.79 9.82
N ALA A 229 10.66 -9.73 10.02
CA ALA A 229 11.29 -10.08 11.30
C ALA A 229 10.79 -9.19 12.45
N ASP A 230 10.47 -7.92 12.19
CA ASP A 230 10.09 -6.89 13.16
C ASP A 230 8.62 -6.49 13.17
N ALA A 231 7.73 -7.27 12.52
CA ALA A 231 6.29 -6.97 12.49
C ALA A 231 5.70 -6.77 13.90
N ALA A 232 5.92 -7.73 14.80
CA ALA A 232 5.41 -7.67 16.17
C ALA A 232 5.92 -6.42 16.92
N TYR A 233 7.20 -6.07 16.75
CA TYR A 233 7.79 -4.88 17.36
C TYR A 233 7.10 -3.59 16.89
N ARG A 234 6.87 -3.43 15.58
CA ARG A 234 6.24 -2.22 15.03
C ARG A 234 4.82 -2.03 15.54
N HIS A 235 4.03 -3.11 15.56
CA HIS A 235 2.67 -3.07 16.12
C HIS A 235 2.68 -2.67 17.60
N VAL A 236 3.54 -3.29 18.41
CA VAL A 236 3.64 -2.98 19.85
C VAL A 236 4.13 -1.55 20.08
N ALA A 237 5.14 -1.09 19.33
CA ALA A 237 5.69 0.25 19.45
C ALA A 237 4.67 1.32 19.07
N SER A 238 3.94 1.14 17.96
CA SER A 238 2.89 2.08 17.53
C SER A 238 1.72 2.12 18.52
N ALA A 239 1.27 0.96 19.00
CA ALA A 239 0.21 0.91 20.00
C ALA A 239 0.62 1.54 21.35
N LEU A 240 1.87 1.37 21.78
CA LEU A 240 2.43 2.04 22.96
C LEU A 240 2.53 3.55 22.76
N ALA A 241 2.91 4.01 21.57
CA ALA A 241 2.97 5.44 21.27
C ALA A 241 1.59 6.10 21.38
N ARG A 242 0.54 5.42 20.88
CA ARG A 242 -0.85 5.88 20.94
C ARG A 242 -1.47 5.87 22.35
N LEU A 243 -1.02 4.99 23.22
CA LEU A 243 -1.56 4.84 24.58
C LEU A 243 -1.46 6.14 25.39
N ALA A 244 -2.42 6.46 26.24
CA ALA A 244 -2.30 7.60 27.16
C ALA A 244 -1.16 7.38 28.16
N ASP A 245 -0.54 8.47 28.64
CA ASP A 245 0.50 8.36 29.68
C ASP A 245 -0.06 7.69 30.94
N GLY A 246 0.72 6.75 31.51
CA GLY A 246 0.27 5.86 32.57
C GLY A 246 -0.66 4.72 32.12
N GLY A 247 -1.06 4.67 30.84
CA GLY A 247 -1.91 3.61 30.30
C GLY A 247 -1.21 2.26 30.24
N ARG A 248 -1.99 1.18 30.07
CA ARG A 248 -1.47 -0.20 30.02
C ARG A 248 -1.73 -0.89 28.68
N LEU A 249 -0.68 -1.43 28.08
CA LEU A 249 -0.72 -2.26 26.88
C LEU A 249 -0.51 -3.73 27.26
N VAL A 250 -1.42 -4.60 26.81
CA VAL A 250 -1.28 -6.06 26.90
C VAL A 250 -1.26 -6.63 25.50
N THR A 251 -0.16 -7.27 25.16
CA THR A 251 0.07 -7.84 23.82
C THR A 251 0.33 -9.34 23.90
N ILE A 252 -0.26 -10.08 22.97
CA ILE A 252 0.00 -11.50 22.74
C ILE A 252 0.85 -11.61 21.47
N THR A 253 2.07 -12.14 21.59
CA THR A 253 3.03 -12.28 20.49
C THR A 253 3.54 -13.72 20.40
N GLY A 254 4.36 -14.04 19.38
CA GLY A 254 5.11 -15.30 19.39
C GLY A 254 6.09 -15.38 20.57
N ALA A 255 6.33 -16.59 21.09
CA ALA A 255 7.20 -16.80 22.25
C ALA A 255 8.64 -16.28 22.07
N SER A 256 9.11 -16.24 20.81
CA SER A 256 10.44 -15.75 20.41
C SER A 256 10.57 -14.22 20.46
N PHE A 257 9.48 -13.46 20.60
CA PHE A 257 9.53 -12.01 20.81
C PHE A 257 9.60 -11.74 22.31
N ALA A 258 10.80 -11.73 22.88
CA ALA A 258 11.00 -11.71 24.33
C ALA A 258 12.16 -10.81 24.77
N PRO A 259 12.02 -10.06 25.89
CA PRO A 259 13.05 -9.11 26.35
C PRO A 259 14.37 -9.78 26.78
N GLU A 260 14.33 -11.05 27.15
CA GLU A 260 15.49 -11.85 27.54
C GLU A 260 16.30 -12.40 26.36
N LEU A 261 15.71 -12.43 25.15
CA LEU A 261 16.37 -13.01 23.98
C LEU A 261 17.30 -11.97 23.33
N PRO A 262 18.57 -12.33 23.02
CA PRO A 262 19.53 -11.39 22.45
C PRO A 262 19.04 -10.67 21.19
N ALA A 263 18.26 -11.35 20.34
CA ALA A 263 17.71 -10.78 19.11
C ALA A 263 16.74 -9.62 19.33
N TRP A 264 16.10 -9.54 20.50
CA TRP A 264 15.08 -8.53 20.82
C TRP A 264 15.46 -7.61 21.98
N ARG A 265 16.52 -7.96 22.72
CA ARG A 265 16.98 -7.23 23.91
C ARG A 265 17.08 -5.72 23.67
N ASP A 266 17.83 -5.29 22.66
CA ASP A 266 18.03 -3.86 22.38
C ASP A 266 16.75 -3.13 21.95
N ALA A 267 15.86 -3.83 21.24
CA ALA A 267 14.57 -3.29 20.85
C ALA A 267 13.68 -3.05 22.08
N PHE A 268 13.66 -3.99 23.02
CA PHE A 268 12.98 -3.83 24.29
C PHE A 268 13.64 -2.76 25.17
N VAL A 269 14.97 -2.61 25.16
CA VAL A 269 15.66 -1.52 25.88
C VAL A 269 15.22 -0.15 25.35
N ARG A 270 15.12 0.02 24.03
CA ARG A 270 14.57 1.24 23.42
C ARG A 270 13.11 1.45 23.80
N LEU A 271 12.29 0.40 23.76
CA LEU A 271 10.89 0.46 24.18
C LEU A 271 10.78 0.89 25.65
N GLN A 272 11.71 0.44 26.51
CA GLN A 272 11.73 0.78 27.93
C GLN A 272 11.99 2.27 28.23
N GLN A 273 12.42 3.05 27.23
CA GLN A 273 12.58 4.51 27.37
C GLN A 273 11.24 5.24 27.45
N ARG A 274 10.15 4.63 26.98
CA ARG A 274 8.81 5.23 26.92
C ARG A 274 7.71 4.37 27.53
N GLY A 275 7.92 3.06 27.60
CA GLY A 275 7.09 2.13 28.35
C GLY A 275 7.92 1.35 29.36
N ARG A 276 7.29 0.57 30.24
CA ARG A 276 7.96 -0.28 31.22
C ARG A 276 7.34 -1.66 31.14
N VAL A 277 8.14 -2.68 30.84
CA VAL A 277 7.64 -4.06 30.91
C VAL A 277 7.44 -4.40 32.37
N VAL A 278 6.22 -4.75 32.75
CA VAL A 278 5.85 -5.03 34.15
C VAL A 278 5.50 -6.50 34.39
N PHE A 279 5.18 -7.25 33.34
CA PHE A 279 4.94 -8.69 33.40
C PHE A 279 5.18 -9.33 32.03
N THR A 280 5.77 -10.53 32.00
CA THR A 280 5.87 -11.33 30.79
C THR A 280 5.86 -12.82 31.12
N ALA A 281 5.16 -13.62 30.30
CA ALA A 281 5.10 -15.07 30.42
C ALA A 281 4.95 -15.74 29.05
N ALA A 282 5.72 -16.79 28.80
CA ALA A 282 5.49 -17.66 27.65
C ALA A 282 4.27 -18.55 27.89
N ILE A 283 3.62 -18.99 26.82
CA ILE A 283 2.37 -19.73 26.83
C ILE A 283 2.53 -20.90 25.87
N ASP A 284 2.25 -22.10 26.39
CA ASP A 284 2.31 -23.32 25.61
C ASP A 284 1.36 -23.28 24.41
N GLY A 285 1.83 -23.80 23.28
CA GLY A 285 1.08 -23.77 22.03
C GLY A 285 -0.26 -24.53 22.09
N SER A 286 -0.43 -25.47 23.02
CA SER A 286 -1.69 -26.21 23.22
C SER A 286 -2.89 -25.30 23.49
N VAL A 287 -2.68 -24.10 24.07
CA VAL A 287 -3.73 -23.10 24.30
C VAL A 287 -4.39 -22.64 22.99
N TYR A 288 -3.65 -22.63 21.89
CA TYR A 288 -4.16 -22.28 20.55
C TYR A 288 -4.64 -23.48 19.72
N ALA A 289 -4.54 -24.71 20.22
CA ALA A 289 -4.79 -25.92 19.43
C ALA A 289 -6.19 -25.93 18.77
N LYS A 290 -7.22 -25.45 19.48
CA LYS A 290 -8.58 -25.32 18.95
C LYS A 290 -8.70 -24.34 17.77
N HIS A 291 -7.81 -23.34 17.71
CA HIS A 291 -7.75 -22.35 16.63
C HIS A 291 -6.78 -22.78 15.51
N GLY A 292 -6.30 -24.03 15.54
CA GLY A 292 -5.60 -24.66 14.41
C GLY A 292 -4.08 -24.47 14.40
N THR A 293 -3.48 -23.99 15.49
CA THR A 293 -2.03 -23.85 15.64
C THR A 293 -1.56 -24.31 17.03
N THR A 294 -0.30 -24.72 17.12
CA THR A 294 0.38 -25.11 18.36
C THR A 294 1.68 -24.33 18.54
N ILE A 295 1.75 -23.13 17.94
CA ILE A 295 2.88 -22.22 18.12
C ILE A 295 2.83 -21.66 19.54
N GLU A 296 3.96 -21.72 20.24
CA GLU A 296 4.11 -21.08 21.54
C GLU A 296 3.97 -19.56 21.41
N THR A 297 3.18 -18.98 22.32
CA THR A 297 2.92 -17.54 22.36
C THR A 297 3.45 -16.94 23.65
N ARG A 298 3.34 -15.63 23.79
CA ARG A 298 3.76 -14.90 24.98
C ARG A 298 2.79 -13.76 25.26
N LEU A 299 2.44 -13.58 26.52
CA LEU A 299 1.73 -12.39 26.98
C LEU A 299 2.74 -11.45 27.62
N THR A 300 2.76 -10.19 27.18
CA THR A 300 3.60 -9.13 27.75
C THR A 300 2.73 -7.94 28.14
N VAL A 301 2.96 -7.41 29.34
CA VAL A 301 2.27 -6.23 29.90
C VAL A 301 3.26 -5.09 30.00
N ILE A 302 2.87 -3.95 29.44
CA ILE A 302 3.70 -2.75 29.33
C ILE A 302 2.89 -1.55 29.83
N ASP A 303 3.40 -0.84 30.83
CA ASP A 303 2.83 0.43 31.27
C ASP A 303 3.51 1.59 30.53
N LYS A 304 2.78 2.61 30.08
CA LYS A 304 3.36 3.81 29.44
C LYS A 304 3.95 4.76 30.47
N ALA A 305 5.11 4.36 30.96
CA ALA A 305 6.01 5.17 31.76
C ALA A 305 7.45 4.67 31.49
N PRO A 306 8.46 5.55 31.41
CA PRO A 306 9.85 5.12 31.27
C PRO A 306 10.26 4.15 32.39
N ALA A 307 11.06 3.13 32.09
CA ALA A 307 11.71 2.30 33.11
C ALA A 307 12.81 3.09 33.84
N ASP A 308 12.99 2.82 35.13
CA ASP A 308 14.03 3.48 35.94
C ASP A 308 15.44 3.09 35.44
N ASP A 309 15.60 1.83 35.04
CA ASP A 309 16.73 1.33 34.26
C ASP A 309 16.19 0.64 32.99
N PRO A 310 16.37 1.25 31.80
CA PRO A 310 15.94 0.67 30.53
C PRO A 310 16.55 -0.70 30.22
N THR A 311 17.65 -1.07 30.86
CA THR A 311 18.30 -2.37 30.68
C THR A 311 17.79 -3.45 31.64
N ALA A 312 17.07 -3.09 32.70
CA ALA A 312 16.51 -4.05 33.66
C ALA A 312 15.09 -4.48 33.29
N PHE A 313 14.81 -5.78 33.28
CA PHE A 313 13.50 -6.34 32.93
C PHE A 313 13.00 -7.26 34.05
N PRO A 314 11.68 -7.36 34.27
CA PRO A 314 11.15 -8.36 35.19
C PRO A 314 11.49 -9.76 34.68
N PRO A 315 11.80 -10.72 35.58
CA PRO A 315 11.99 -12.11 35.16
C PRO A 315 10.69 -12.65 34.55
N SER A 316 10.82 -13.43 33.48
CA SER A 316 9.68 -14.15 32.91
C SER A 316 9.08 -15.10 33.95
N ALA A 317 7.75 -15.14 34.05
CA ALA A 317 7.06 -16.04 34.97
C ALA A 317 7.25 -17.53 34.61
N GLY A 318 7.71 -17.81 33.38
CA GLY A 318 7.95 -19.15 32.84
C GLY A 318 7.06 -19.47 31.64
N LEU A 319 6.91 -20.77 31.35
CA LEU A 319 6.02 -21.30 30.31
C LEU A 319 4.72 -21.79 30.95
N ALA A 320 3.63 -21.04 30.77
CA ALA A 320 2.31 -21.42 31.23
C ALA A 320 1.77 -22.57 30.38
N GLN A 321 1.53 -23.73 31.02
CA GLN A 321 0.97 -24.92 30.36
C GLN A 321 -0.51 -24.75 30.02
N ASP A 322 -1.22 -23.90 30.77
CA ASP A 322 -2.63 -23.59 30.55
C ASP A 322 -2.97 -22.15 30.98
N VAL A 323 -4.19 -21.72 30.63
CA VAL A 323 -4.70 -20.38 30.95
C VAL A 323 -4.90 -20.19 32.46
N ALA A 324 -5.19 -21.25 33.22
CA ALA A 324 -5.40 -21.16 34.66
C ALA A 324 -4.09 -20.80 35.39
N THR A 325 -2.99 -21.44 35.00
CA THR A 325 -1.64 -21.17 35.47
C THR A 325 -1.25 -19.72 35.14
N LEU A 326 -1.48 -19.29 33.89
CA LEU A 326 -1.21 -17.91 33.48
C LEU A 326 -2.00 -16.88 34.31
N LEU A 327 -3.28 -17.14 34.57
CA LEU A 327 -4.11 -16.27 35.41
C LEU A 327 -3.59 -16.18 36.84
N GLY A 328 -3.16 -17.31 37.44
CA GLY A 328 -2.56 -17.31 38.77
C GLY A 328 -1.24 -16.51 38.84
N TRP A 329 -0.43 -16.54 37.78
CA TRP A 329 0.78 -15.72 37.70
C TRP A 329 0.46 -14.24 37.52
N ILE A 330 -0.52 -13.90 36.68
CA ILE A 330 -0.98 -12.52 36.51
C ILE A 330 -1.47 -11.96 37.85
N GLU A 331 -2.31 -12.71 38.57
CA GLU A 331 -2.87 -12.27 39.86
C GLU A 331 -1.80 -12.04 40.93
N THR A 332 -0.73 -12.83 40.93
CA THR A 332 0.32 -12.76 41.96
C THR A 332 1.50 -11.86 41.59
N GLN A 333 1.78 -11.67 40.30
CA GLN A 333 3.02 -11.02 39.83
C GLN A 333 2.77 -9.73 39.04
N ALA A 334 1.61 -9.54 38.39
CA ALA A 334 1.36 -8.32 37.64
C ALA A 334 1.02 -7.16 38.60
N PRO A 335 1.74 -6.02 38.55
CA PRO A 335 1.47 -4.92 39.46
C PRO A 335 0.16 -4.20 39.12
N SER A 336 -0.35 -3.45 40.10
CA SER A 336 -1.46 -2.51 39.91
C SER A 336 -1.14 -1.50 38.81
N ARG A 337 -2.17 -1.04 38.10
CA ARG A 337 -2.02 -0.04 37.03
C ARG A 337 -1.60 1.32 37.58
N LEU A 338 -0.82 2.04 36.78
CA LEU A 338 -0.60 3.46 36.99
C LEU A 338 -1.91 4.24 36.78
N PRO A 339 -2.09 5.37 37.48
CA PRO A 339 -3.23 6.24 37.23
C PRO A 339 -3.14 6.88 35.84
N VAL A 340 -4.28 6.97 35.15
CA VAL A 340 -4.38 7.57 33.82
C VAL A 340 -5.29 8.79 33.88
N ALA A 341 -4.78 9.94 33.42
CA ALA A 341 -5.60 11.13 33.21
C ALA A 341 -6.09 11.16 31.74
N LEU A 342 -7.36 10.85 31.52
CA LEU A 342 -7.99 10.98 30.20
C LEU A 342 -8.67 12.35 30.06
N PRO A 343 -8.54 13.06 28.92
CA PRO A 343 -9.29 14.28 28.69
C PRO A 343 -10.80 13.99 28.66
N PRO A 344 -11.67 14.87 29.21
CA PRO A 344 -13.10 14.64 29.25
C PRO A 344 -13.69 14.48 27.84
N LEU A 345 -14.56 13.50 27.65
CA LEU A 345 -15.33 13.35 26.41
C LEU A 345 -16.28 14.55 26.27
N ALA A 346 -16.29 15.21 25.12
CA ALA A 346 -17.39 16.08 24.76
C ALA A 346 -18.68 15.22 24.76
N SER A 347 -19.58 15.53 25.69
CA SER A 347 -20.86 14.83 25.84
C SER A 347 -21.70 14.97 24.57
N ILE A 348 -21.74 13.91 23.76
CA ILE A 348 -22.86 13.69 22.83
C ILE A 348 -23.76 12.67 23.52
N ALA A 349 -24.84 13.17 24.12
CA ALA A 349 -25.83 12.33 24.79
C ALA A 349 -26.34 11.22 23.84
N PRO A 350 -26.31 9.94 24.25
CA PRO A 350 -26.90 8.88 23.44
C PRO A 350 -28.42 8.98 23.55
N THR A 351 -29.09 9.37 22.47
CA THR A 351 -30.55 9.15 22.36
C THR A 351 -30.81 7.65 22.27
N PRO A 352 -31.61 7.04 23.17
CA PRO A 352 -31.94 5.62 23.08
C PRO A 352 -32.84 5.39 21.86
N ARG A 353 -32.30 4.76 20.80
CA ARG A 353 -33.08 4.38 19.63
C ARG A 353 -33.39 2.88 19.69
N THR A 354 -34.63 2.56 20.03
CA THR A 354 -35.18 1.20 20.08
C THR A 354 -35.22 0.53 18.71
N VAL A 355 -34.89 -0.77 18.68
CA VAL A 355 -34.61 -1.65 17.54
C VAL A 355 -35.83 -1.97 16.63
N ARG A 356 -36.97 -1.29 16.75
CA ARG A 356 -38.20 -1.69 16.04
C ARG A 356 -38.44 -1.08 14.65
N GLY A 357 -37.55 -0.22 14.15
CA GLY A 357 -37.77 0.51 12.88
C GLY A 357 -37.08 -0.03 11.63
N TYR A 358 -36.22 -1.06 11.73
CA TYR A 358 -35.29 -1.40 10.64
C TYR A 358 -35.88 -2.23 9.49
N LEU A 359 -37.11 -2.73 9.59
CA LEU A 359 -37.71 -3.55 8.53
C LEU A 359 -38.38 -2.74 7.39
N ALA A 360 -38.36 -1.40 7.43
CA ALA A 360 -39.06 -0.58 6.42
C ALA A 360 -38.17 0.43 5.67
N ARG A 361 -36.83 0.37 5.80
CA ARG A 361 -35.92 1.32 5.14
C ARG A 361 -34.84 0.68 4.25
N ALA A 362 -35.09 -0.54 3.78
CA ALA A 362 -34.23 -1.24 2.82
C ALA A 362 -34.23 -0.63 1.40
N THR A 363 -34.89 0.51 1.18
CA THR A 363 -34.92 1.22 -0.11
C THR A 363 -34.80 2.73 0.09
N SER A 364 -33.66 3.17 0.62
CA SER A 364 -33.19 4.53 0.37
C SER A 364 -31.67 4.56 0.43
N SER A 365 -31.03 4.76 -0.73
CA SER A 365 -29.62 5.10 -0.84
C SER A 365 -29.34 6.30 0.08
N SER A 366 -28.60 6.05 1.16
CA SER A 366 -28.09 7.15 1.98
C SER A 366 -26.97 7.82 1.18
N PRO A 367 -26.96 9.16 1.06
CA PRO A 367 -25.88 9.83 0.35
C PRO A 367 -24.57 9.58 1.09
N SER A 368 -23.53 9.24 0.33
CA SER A 368 -22.14 9.32 0.77
C SER A 368 -21.93 10.64 1.52
N ARG A 369 -21.41 10.58 2.76
CA ARG A 369 -20.84 11.77 3.39
C ARG A 369 -19.59 12.12 2.58
N ALA A 370 -19.74 13.04 1.62
CA ALA A 370 -18.61 13.63 0.93
C ALA A 370 -17.75 14.37 1.97
N ILE A 371 -16.49 13.97 2.11
CA ILE A 371 -15.45 14.90 2.54
C ILE A 371 -15.50 16.03 1.51
N ALA A 372 -15.74 17.27 1.94
CA ALA A 372 -15.78 18.39 1.02
C ALA A 372 -14.43 18.48 0.30
N GLU A 373 -14.42 18.30 -1.03
CA GLU A 373 -13.21 18.47 -1.82
C GLU A 373 -12.70 19.91 -1.65
N PRO A 374 -11.38 20.12 -1.49
CA PRO A 374 -10.84 21.46 -1.35
C PRO A 374 -11.08 22.26 -2.64
N GLU A 375 -11.42 23.53 -2.48
CA GLU A 375 -11.62 24.44 -3.62
C GLU A 375 -10.26 24.79 -4.24
N GLY A 376 -10.15 24.61 -5.56
CA GLY A 376 -8.95 24.95 -6.32
C GLY A 376 -8.95 26.42 -6.72
N VAL A 377 -7.83 27.11 -6.47
CA VAL A 377 -7.59 28.49 -6.91
C VAL A 377 -6.44 28.53 -7.92
N GLU A 378 -6.48 29.50 -8.82
CA GLU A 378 -5.40 29.70 -9.79
C GLU A 378 -4.12 30.18 -9.08
N LEU A 379 -3.00 29.51 -9.34
CA LEU A 379 -1.71 29.81 -8.74
C LEU A 379 -1.13 31.10 -9.34
N ALA A 380 -1.06 32.13 -8.50
CA ALA A 380 -0.40 33.39 -8.84
C ALA A 380 1.13 33.25 -8.78
N TYR A 381 1.80 33.77 -9.80
CA TYR A 381 3.25 33.92 -9.88
C TYR A 381 3.61 35.05 -10.85
N GLU A 382 4.79 35.62 -10.66
CA GLU A 382 5.39 36.64 -11.51
C GLU A 382 6.49 36.02 -12.37
N THR A 383 6.64 36.50 -13.61
CA THR A 383 7.77 36.10 -14.47
C THR A 383 8.95 37.03 -14.23
N VAL A 384 10.16 36.49 -14.32
CA VAL A 384 11.41 37.21 -14.06
C VAL A 384 12.31 37.15 -15.29
N ASP A 385 12.97 38.26 -15.60
CA ASP A 385 14.07 38.29 -16.55
C ASP A 385 15.32 37.70 -15.91
N TRP A 386 15.74 36.54 -16.41
CA TRP A 386 16.98 35.91 -15.99
C TRP A 386 18.16 36.53 -16.73
N THR A 387 19.14 37.02 -15.97
CA THR A 387 20.45 37.43 -16.49
C THR A 387 21.49 36.37 -16.12
N PRO A 388 22.28 35.86 -17.09
CA PRO A 388 23.40 34.98 -16.78
C PRO A 388 24.36 35.63 -15.78
N PRO A 389 25.00 34.88 -14.87
CA PRO A 389 26.03 35.42 -14.00
C PRO A 389 27.14 36.12 -14.83
N GLU A 390 27.56 37.32 -14.41
CA GLU A 390 28.63 38.08 -15.08
C GLU A 390 29.92 37.25 -15.07
N GLY A 391 30.40 36.88 -16.27
CA GLY A 391 31.70 36.22 -16.45
C GLY A 391 31.72 35.04 -17.40
N GLY A 392 30.59 34.45 -17.79
CA GLY A 392 30.50 33.39 -18.82
C GLY A 392 31.36 32.13 -18.56
N ARG A 393 32.08 32.08 -17.44
CA ARG A 393 32.79 30.91 -16.96
C ARG A 393 31.78 30.10 -16.19
N LEU A 394 31.38 28.96 -16.78
CA LEU A 394 31.01 27.79 -15.99
C LEU A 394 32.03 27.72 -14.85
N THR A 395 31.57 27.72 -13.60
CA THR A 395 32.49 27.42 -12.49
C THR A 395 33.12 26.05 -12.79
N ASP A 396 34.33 25.76 -12.30
CA ASP A 396 34.90 24.40 -12.42
C ASP A 396 34.06 23.34 -11.64
N ALA A 397 32.92 23.74 -11.05
CA ALA A 397 32.00 22.87 -10.34
C ALA A 397 31.06 22.14 -11.30
N ILE A 398 30.92 20.84 -11.07
CA ILE A 398 30.04 19.94 -11.85
C ILE A 398 28.55 20.27 -11.59
N TYR A 399 28.25 20.83 -10.42
CA TYR A 399 26.89 21.16 -9.96
C TYR A 399 26.81 22.61 -9.47
N GLU A 400 25.67 23.25 -9.77
CA GLU A 400 25.31 24.61 -9.36
C GLU A 400 24.07 24.57 -8.45
N GLU A 401 23.99 25.49 -7.48
CA GLU A 401 22.83 25.61 -6.60
C GLU A 401 21.56 25.93 -7.41
N TYR A 402 20.46 25.25 -7.08
CA TYR A 402 19.20 25.42 -7.77
C TYR A 402 18.38 26.56 -7.16
N GLY A 403 17.89 27.45 -8.01
CA GLY A 403 16.83 28.39 -7.69
C GLY A 403 15.97 28.68 -8.92
N LEU A 404 14.74 29.14 -8.69
CA LEU A 404 13.80 29.48 -9.76
C LEU A 404 14.39 30.61 -10.62
N GLN A 405 14.54 30.39 -11.93
CA GLN A 405 15.21 31.33 -12.83
C GLN A 405 14.21 32.24 -13.57
N ALA A 406 13.05 31.73 -13.97
CA ALA A 406 12.10 32.44 -14.82
C ALA A 406 10.83 32.92 -14.10
N ILE A 407 10.60 32.48 -12.86
CA ILE A 407 9.39 32.77 -12.09
C ILE A 407 9.67 33.07 -10.62
N ARG A 408 8.73 33.75 -9.97
CA ARG A 408 8.64 33.98 -8.51
C ARG A 408 7.22 33.68 -8.06
N ILE A 409 7.09 32.81 -7.06
CA ILE A 409 5.80 32.36 -6.55
C ILE A 409 5.61 32.94 -5.15
N PRO A 410 4.77 33.98 -4.97
CA PRO A 410 4.53 34.58 -3.66
C PRO A 410 4.04 33.55 -2.64
N GLY A 411 4.65 33.53 -1.46
CA GLY A 411 4.30 32.62 -0.35
C GLY A 411 4.82 31.19 -0.47
N ALA A 412 5.42 30.81 -1.62
CA ALA A 412 6.01 29.49 -1.77
C ALA A 412 7.23 29.33 -0.85
N GLN A 413 7.35 28.14 -0.26
CA GLN A 413 8.49 27.79 0.60
C GLN A 413 9.60 27.13 -0.23
N PRO A 414 10.87 27.37 0.11
CA PRO A 414 11.99 26.67 -0.54
C PRO A 414 11.90 25.15 -0.27
N HIS A 415 12.49 24.36 -1.16
CA HIS A 415 12.61 22.91 -0.93
C HIS A 415 13.35 22.62 0.40
N PRO A 416 12.89 21.67 1.24
CA PRO A 416 13.42 21.44 2.59
C PRO A 416 14.91 21.02 2.60
N THR A 417 15.38 20.43 1.51
CA THR A 417 16.80 20.16 1.27
C THR A 417 17.27 21.02 0.11
N LYS A 418 18.47 21.61 0.22
CA LYS A 418 19.08 22.37 -0.88
C LYS A 418 19.16 21.50 -2.13
N LEU A 419 18.72 22.06 -3.25
CA LEU A 419 18.76 21.40 -4.55
C LEU A 419 19.93 21.94 -5.37
N VAL A 420 20.48 21.09 -6.22
CA VAL A 420 21.49 21.44 -7.22
C VAL A 420 21.07 20.92 -8.60
N GLN A 421 21.66 21.48 -9.63
CA GLN A 421 21.51 21.06 -11.02
C GLN A 421 22.89 21.03 -11.70
N SER A 422 23.04 20.36 -12.84
CA SER A 422 24.31 20.40 -13.57
C SER A 422 24.63 21.81 -14.08
N ALA A 423 25.90 22.14 -14.21
CA ALA A 423 26.33 23.44 -14.75
C ALA A 423 25.78 23.68 -16.18
N ALA A 424 25.71 22.64 -17.01
CA ALA A 424 25.10 22.69 -18.34
C ALA A 424 23.63 23.10 -18.28
N MET A 425 22.85 22.50 -17.36
CA MET A 425 21.46 22.91 -17.14
C MET A 425 21.40 24.35 -16.64
N ALA A 426 22.22 24.74 -15.66
CA ALA A 426 22.21 26.08 -15.06
C ALA A 426 22.49 27.21 -16.05
N SER A 427 23.19 26.92 -17.15
CA SER A 427 23.56 27.88 -18.19
C SER A 427 22.40 28.44 -19.01
N VAL A 428 21.21 27.84 -18.93
CA VAL A 428 20.01 28.31 -19.63
C VAL A 428 18.81 28.38 -18.68
N ALA A 429 18.02 29.44 -18.81
CA ALA A 429 16.75 29.54 -18.11
C ALA A 429 15.63 28.82 -18.91
N PRO A 430 14.64 28.22 -18.23
CA PRO A 430 13.43 27.77 -18.89
C PRO A 430 12.62 28.97 -19.41
N PRO A 431 11.69 28.77 -20.37
CA PRO A 431 10.94 29.87 -20.98
C PRO A 431 9.98 30.48 -19.95
N LYS A 432 9.55 31.73 -20.14
CA LYS A 432 8.56 32.36 -19.25
C LYS A 432 7.19 31.69 -19.47
N PRO A 433 6.63 30.98 -18.47
CA PRO A 433 5.37 30.30 -18.64
C PRO A 433 4.20 31.30 -18.56
N SER A 434 3.08 30.90 -19.16
CA SER A 434 1.80 31.60 -19.14
C SER A 434 0.71 30.81 -18.39
N TYR A 435 0.85 29.48 -18.34
CA TYR A 435 -0.04 28.56 -17.67
C TYR A 435 -0.02 28.76 -16.16
N ARG A 436 -1.20 28.79 -15.55
CA ARG A 436 -1.38 28.93 -14.10
C ARG A 436 -2.12 27.72 -13.54
N PRO A 437 -1.46 26.81 -12.81
CA PRO A 437 -2.12 25.65 -12.23
C PRO A 437 -3.28 26.03 -11.31
N THR A 438 -4.31 25.19 -11.24
CA THR A 438 -5.43 25.33 -10.30
C THR A 438 -5.22 24.37 -9.13
N LEU A 439 -4.86 24.87 -7.96
CA LEU A 439 -4.50 24.07 -6.79
C LEU A 439 -5.19 24.61 -5.54
N PRO A 440 -5.47 23.79 -4.52
CA PRO A 440 -5.91 24.30 -3.22
C PRO A 440 -4.91 25.32 -2.65
N ALA A 441 -5.42 26.41 -2.05
CA ALA A 441 -4.56 27.48 -1.52
C ALA A 441 -3.57 26.96 -0.46
N SER A 442 -3.97 25.96 0.34
CA SER A 442 -3.15 25.29 1.34
C SER A 442 -1.87 24.67 0.77
N ILE A 443 -1.86 24.32 -0.52
CA ILE A 443 -0.67 23.75 -1.16
C ILE A 443 0.52 24.70 -1.07
N VAL A 444 0.27 26.01 -1.20
CA VAL A 444 1.29 27.05 -1.12
C VAL A 444 1.42 27.58 0.31
N THR A 445 0.30 27.95 0.95
CA THR A 445 0.33 28.63 2.26
C THR A 445 0.95 27.77 3.35
N ASP A 446 0.74 26.46 3.28
CA ASP A 446 1.22 25.52 4.29
C ASP A 446 2.54 24.85 3.86
N GLY A 447 3.10 25.28 2.72
CA GLY A 447 4.36 24.74 2.18
C GLY A 447 4.28 23.25 1.82
N ILE A 448 3.09 22.75 1.45
CA ILE A 448 2.91 21.34 1.09
C ILE A 448 3.76 21.01 -0.13
N LEU A 449 3.72 21.84 -1.17
CA LEU A 449 4.66 21.79 -2.28
C LEU A 449 5.67 22.94 -2.17
N SER A 450 6.95 22.61 -2.33
CA SER A 450 8.01 23.62 -2.43
C SER A 450 7.94 24.40 -3.74
N ASP A 451 8.59 25.55 -3.80
CA ASP A 451 8.79 26.37 -4.98
C ASP A 451 9.26 25.58 -6.22
N ALA A 452 10.26 24.71 -6.04
CA ALA A 452 10.79 23.83 -7.07
C ALA A 452 9.75 22.81 -7.56
N GLN A 453 8.93 22.27 -6.65
CA GLN A 453 7.88 21.32 -7.02
C GLN A 453 6.71 22.02 -7.72
N LEU A 454 6.35 23.24 -7.29
CA LEU A 454 5.34 24.07 -7.94
C LEU A 454 5.77 24.48 -9.36
N GLU A 455 7.03 24.83 -9.55
CA GLU A 455 7.62 25.11 -10.87
C GLU A 455 7.45 23.92 -11.83
N THR A 456 7.61 22.68 -11.34
CA THR A 456 7.33 21.48 -12.15
C THR A 456 5.87 21.39 -12.58
N VAL A 457 4.92 21.69 -11.69
CA VAL A 457 3.49 21.67 -12.02
C VAL A 457 3.17 22.75 -13.06
N ILE A 458 3.77 23.94 -12.94
CA ILE A 458 3.62 25.04 -13.91
C ILE A 458 4.11 24.62 -15.30
N TYR A 459 5.35 24.14 -15.41
CA TYR A 459 5.93 23.78 -16.72
C TYR A 459 5.30 22.53 -17.34
N ALA A 460 4.88 21.55 -16.53
CA ALA A 460 4.11 20.43 -17.05
C ALA A 460 2.78 20.91 -17.66
N GLY A 461 2.10 21.83 -16.99
CA GLY A 461 0.88 22.46 -17.49
C GLY A 461 1.10 23.30 -18.75
N GLU A 462 2.18 24.09 -18.82
CA GLU A 462 2.60 24.83 -20.02
C GLU A 462 2.85 23.88 -21.20
N ALA A 463 3.61 22.81 -20.97
CA ALA A 463 3.88 21.80 -21.98
C ALA A 463 2.57 21.19 -22.50
N HIS A 464 1.68 20.81 -21.58
CA HIS A 464 0.37 20.21 -21.88
C HIS A 464 -0.63 21.16 -22.54
N GLY A 465 -0.38 22.48 -22.55
CA GLY A 465 -1.19 23.47 -23.25
C GLY A 465 -1.13 23.37 -24.77
N GLU A 466 -0.08 22.74 -25.31
CA GLU A 466 0.19 22.66 -26.75
C GLU A 466 0.11 21.23 -27.31
N PHE A 467 0.07 21.15 -28.63
CA PHE A 467 0.21 19.92 -29.40
C PHE A 467 1.51 19.97 -30.20
N LEU A 468 2.09 18.81 -30.45
CA LEU A 468 3.23 18.69 -31.35
C LEU A 468 2.87 19.23 -32.76
N ALA A 469 3.89 19.73 -33.46
CA ALA A 469 3.77 20.16 -34.86
C ALA A 469 3.61 18.93 -35.77
N GLY A 470 2.78 19.03 -36.81
CA GLY A 470 2.48 17.92 -37.71
C GLY A 470 1.27 17.06 -37.29
N ALA A 471 0.98 16.08 -38.15
CA ALA A 471 -0.14 15.16 -38.05
C ALA A 471 0.31 13.72 -38.34
N TRP A 472 -0.38 12.76 -37.73
CA TRP A 472 -0.05 11.33 -37.86
C TRP A 472 -1.28 10.47 -38.05
N THR A 473 -1.11 9.34 -38.71
CA THR A 473 -2.06 8.22 -38.63
C THR A 473 -1.53 7.17 -37.66
N VAL A 474 -2.45 6.57 -36.91
CA VAL A 474 -2.15 5.48 -35.98
C VAL A 474 -2.89 4.24 -36.46
N ASP A 475 -2.18 3.13 -36.56
CA ASP A 475 -2.79 1.87 -36.99
C ASP A 475 -3.75 1.30 -35.93
N GLU A 476 -4.60 0.35 -36.32
CA GLU A 476 -5.62 -0.24 -35.42
C GLU A 476 -5.02 -0.93 -34.19
N THR A 477 -3.76 -1.36 -34.25
CA THR A 477 -3.07 -2.02 -33.14
C THR A 477 -2.35 -1.05 -32.19
N PHE A 478 -2.26 0.23 -32.57
CA PHE A 478 -1.49 1.27 -31.91
C PHE A 478 0.02 1.00 -31.84
N ASP A 479 0.55 0.06 -32.62
CA ASP A 479 1.97 -0.24 -32.69
C ASP A 479 2.72 0.69 -33.65
N LEU A 480 2.05 1.20 -34.69
CA LEU A 480 2.66 2.01 -35.74
C LEU A 480 2.04 3.41 -35.82
N VAL A 481 2.92 4.41 -35.80
CA VAL A 481 2.60 5.81 -36.03
C VAL A 481 3.35 6.27 -37.27
N SER A 482 2.61 6.80 -38.24
CA SER A 482 3.16 7.29 -39.51
C SER A 482 2.80 8.75 -39.69
N ALA A 483 3.74 9.57 -40.19
CA ALA A 483 3.45 10.94 -40.56
C ALA A 483 2.33 10.98 -41.62
N ALA A 484 1.41 11.91 -41.48
CA ALA A 484 0.27 12.09 -42.37
C ALA A 484 0.13 13.56 -42.75
N PRO A 485 -0.36 13.87 -43.97
CA PRO A 485 -0.81 15.23 -44.30
C PRO A 485 -1.86 15.74 -43.31
N ASP A 486 -1.87 17.03 -43.03
CA ASP A 486 -2.81 17.66 -42.09
C ASP A 486 -4.29 17.44 -42.46
N ASP A 487 -4.59 17.23 -43.75
CA ASP A 487 -5.93 16.99 -44.28
C ASP A 487 -6.29 15.49 -44.41
N ALA A 488 -5.40 14.58 -44.00
CA ALA A 488 -5.65 13.16 -44.10
C ALA A 488 -6.81 12.69 -43.21
N GLN A 489 -7.65 11.81 -43.75
CA GLN A 489 -8.76 11.23 -43.01
C GLN A 489 -8.22 10.39 -41.84
N HIS A 490 -8.71 10.65 -40.62
CA HIS A 490 -8.23 10.06 -39.36
C HIS A 490 -6.84 10.51 -38.89
N ALA A 491 -6.31 11.63 -39.40
CA ALA A 491 -5.14 12.28 -38.84
C ALA A 491 -5.38 12.69 -37.38
N VAL A 492 -4.40 12.40 -36.52
CA VAL A 492 -4.38 12.84 -35.11
C VAL A 492 -3.19 13.74 -34.86
N ARG A 493 -3.33 14.63 -33.88
CA ARG A 493 -2.22 15.42 -33.33
C ARG A 493 -1.95 14.98 -31.91
N PHE A 494 -0.67 14.77 -31.60
CA PHE A 494 -0.28 14.37 -30.26
C PHE A 494 -0.08 15.59 -29.36
N ARG A 495 -0.78 15.62 -28.22
CA ARG A 495 -0.49 16.59 -27.16
C ARG A 495 0.98 16.48 -26.72
N ARG A 496 1.62 17.63 -26.53
CA ARG A 496 3.02 17.71 -26.07
C ARG A 496 3.12 17.22 -24.63
N GLY A 497 4.19 16.50 -24.32
CA GLY A 497 4.46 15.89 -23.02
C GLY A 497 5.54 16.65 -22.23
N PHE A 498 5.79 16.19 -21.01
CA PHE A 498 6.79 16.76 -20.12
C PHE A 498 7.67 15.65 -19.50
N MET A 499 8.95 15.94 -19.30
CA MET A 499 9.92 15.02 -18.70
C MET A 499 10.41 15.53 -17.34
N LEU A 500 10.16 14.77 -16.28
CA LEU A 500 10.61 15.03 -14.92
C LEU A 500 11.83 14.13 -14.60
N GLY A 501 13.02 14.73 -14.67
CA GLY A 501 14.32 14.10 -14.44
C GLY A 501 14.90 14.32 -13.04
N ASP A 502 14.10 14.75 -12.06
CA ASP A 502 14.60 15.04 -10.72
C ASP A 502 15.16 13.79 -10.01
N GLY A 503 16.23 13.96 -9.26
CA GLY A 503 16.89 12.93 -8.45
C GLY A 503 16.04 12.41 -7.30
N THR A 504 16.57 11.42 -6.58
CA THR A 504 15.94 10.92 -5.34
C THR A 504 15.93 12.04 -4.29
N GLY A 505 14.82 12.20 -3.57
CA GLY A 505 14.67 13.21 -2.51
C GLY A 505 14.09 14.56 -2.95
N ALA A 506 14.08 14.89 -4.24
CA ALA A 506 13.43 16.10 -4.77
C ALA A 506 11.89 16.04 -4.78
N GLY A 507 11.31 14.84 -4.57
CA GLY A 507 9.87 14.66 -4.42
C GLY A 507 9.07 14.37 -5.71
N LYS A 508 9.63 13.58 -6.64
CA LYS A 508 8.99 13.16 -7.92
C LYS A 508 7.55 12.66 -7.79
N GLY A 509 7.27 11.84 -6.78
CA GLY A 509 5.91 11.36 -6.55
C GLY A 509 4.95 12.49 -6.15
N ARG A 510 5.41 13.43 -5.30
CA ARG A 510 4.66 14.63 -4.93
C ARG A 510 4.40 15.56 -6.12
N GLN A 511 5.38 15.70 -7.01
CA GLN A 511 5.23 16.48 -8.25
C GLN A 511 4.24 15.82 -9.23
N SER A 512 4.34 14.50 -9.41
CA SER A 512 3.38 13.73 -10.21
C SER A 512 1.96 13.88 -9.67
N ALA A 513 1.78 13.75 -8.36
CA ALA A 513 0.50 13.98 -7.70
C ALA A 513 0.00 15.42 -7.89
N GLY A 514 0.89 16.43 -7.83
CA GLY A 514 0.56 17.83 -8.08
C GLY A 514 0.06 18.10 -9.50
N ILE A 515 0.67 17.47 -10.51
CA ILE A 515 0.22 17.56 -11.91
C ILE A 515 -1.16 16.92 -12.09
N ILE A 516 -1.40 15.77 -11.45
CA ILE A 516 -2.72 15.14 -11.44
C ILE A 516 -3.73 16.05 -10.72
N LEU A 517 -3.36 16.67 -9.60
CA LEU A 517 -4.23 17.53 -8.81
C LEU A 517 -4.68 18.78 -9.58
N ASP A 518 -3.77 19.44 -10.29
CA ASP A 518 -4.12 20.58 -11.16
C ASP A 518 -5.21 20.19 -12.18
N ASN A 519 -5.03 19.04 -12.83
CA ASN A 519 -5.99 18.54 -13.80
C ASN A 519 -7.31 18.09 -13.13
N TRP A 520 -7.23 17.50 -11.95
CA TRP A 520 -8.39 17.11 -11.14
C TRP A 520 -9.26 18.31 -10.79
N MET A 521 -8.65 19.41 -10.33
CA MET A 521 -9.34 20.66 -9.98
C MET A 521 -9.95 21.35 -11.21
N ARG A 522 -9.40 21.10 -12.40
CA ARG A 522 -9.95 21.55 -13.69
C ARG A 522 -11.01 20.62 -14.29
N GLY A 523 -11.51 19.66 -13.51
CA GLY A 523 -12.60 18.76 -13.91
C GLY A 523 -12.16 17.49 -14.64
N ARG A 524 -10.86 17.28 -14.87
CA ARG A 524 -10.33 16.02 -15.46
C ARG A 524 -10.18 14.98 -14.37
N ARG A 525 -11.28 14.30 -14.03
CA ARG A 525 -11.38 13.40 -12.87
C ARG A 525 -10.90 11.96 -13.13
N LYS A 526 -10.24 11.70 -14.25
CA LYS A 526 -9.60 10.40 -14.55
C LYS A 526 -8.12 10.63 -14.86
N ALA A 527 -7.26 9.81 -14.26
CA ALA A 527 -5.82 9.78 -14.55
C ALA A 527 -5.29 8.35 -14.49
N VAL A 528 -4.12 8.11 -15.07
CA VAL A 528 -3.41 6.83 -14.98
C VAL A 528 -2.02 7.06 -14.39
N TRP A 529 -1.63 6.24 -13.41
CA TRP A 529 -0.30 6.24 -12.84
C TRP A 529 0.33 4.86 -13.04
N ILE A 530 1.36 4.79 -13.88
CA ILE A 530 2.06 3.56 -14.22
C ILE A 530 3.42 3.60 -13.53
N SER A 531 3.76 2.60 -12.73
CA SER A 531 5.04 2.54 -12.03
C SER A 531 5.73 1.18 -12.16
N LYS A 532 6.92 1.03 -11.58
CA LYS A 532 7.76 -0.17 -11.70
C LYS A 532 7.20 -1.38 -10.97
N SER A 533 6.53 -1.18 -9.84
CA SER A 533 6.09 -2.27 -8.95
C SER A 533 4.82 -1.87 -8.19
N ASP A 534 3.98 -2.87 -7.86
CA ASP A 534 2.79 -2.67 -7.03
C ASP A 534 3.13 -2.15 -5.62
N LYS A 535 4.39 -2.33 -5.18
CA LYS A 535 4.89 -1.75 -3.92
C LYS A 535 4.81 -0.22 -3.89
N LEU A 536 4.88 0.43 -5.05
CA LEU A 536 4.84 1.88 -5.18
C LEU A 536 3.41 2.43 -5.18
N LEU A 537 2.38 1.57 -5.09
CA LEU A 537 1.00 2.03 -4.90
C LEU A 537 0.85 2.85 -3.63
N GLU A 538 1.51 2.43 -2.55
CA GLU A 538 1.46 3.13 -1.26
C GLU A 538 2.16 4.48 -1.31
N ASP A 539 3.26 4.59 -2.06
CA ASP A 539 3.96 5.85 -2.32
C ASP A 539 3.06 6.81 -3.11
N ALA A 540 2.45 6.35 -4.22
CA ALA A 540 1.51 7.17 -5.00
C ALA A 540 0.30 7.63 -4.17
N GLN A 541 -0.22 6.75 -3.32
CA GLN A 541 -1.30 7.05 -2.36
C GLN A 541 -0.88 8.05 -1.28
N ARG A 542 0.32 7.92 -0.73
CA ARG A 542 0.91 8.87 0.22
C ARG A 542 1.06 10.24 -0.45
N ASP A 543 1.62 10.29 -1.64
CA ASP A 543 1.88 11.54 -2.35
C ASP A 543 0.57 12.24 -2.76
N TRP A 544 -0.47 11.48 -3.13
CA TRP A 544 -1.82 12.01 -3.37
C TRP A 544 -2.49 12.54 -2.10
N SER A 545 -2.45 11.78 -1.00
CA SER A 545 -3.04 12.19 0.28
C SER A 545 -2.31 13.34 0.95
N ALA A 546 -1.00 13.47 0.75
CA ALA A 546 -0.22 14.62 1.19
C ALA A 546 -0.70 15.94 0.57
N LEU A 547 -1.41 15.90 -0.56
CA LEU A 547 -2.03 17.09 -1.17
C LEU A 547 -3.47 17.32 -0.70
N GLY A 548 -3.91 16.65 0.36
CA GLY A 548 -5.25 16.80 0.95
C GLY A 548 -6.36 16.01 0.24
N MET A 549 -6.00 15.07 -0.64
CA MET A 549 -6.96 14.28 -1.41
C MET A 549 -7.20 12.88 -0.80
N GLU A 550 -8.38 12.31 -1.04
CA GLU A 550 -8.74 10.98 -0.53
C GLU A 550 -7.83 9.88 -1.12
N ARG A 551 -7.10 9.19 -0.24
CA ARG A 551 -6.10 8.17 -0.59
C ARG A 551 -6.66 7.09 -1.52
N LEU A 552 -7.89 6.64 -1.27
CA LEU A 552 -8.51 5.54 -2.02
C LEU A 552 -8.94 5.91 -3.46
N LEU A 553 -8.86 7.19 -3.85
CA LEU A 553 -9.01 7.59 -5.25
C LEU A 553 -7.88 7.06 -6.13
N VAL A 554 -6.71 6.74 -5.56
CA VAL A 554 -5.65 5.99 -6.24
C VAL A 554 -5.95 4.50 -6.13
N THR A 555 -6.56 3.94 -7.19
CA THR A 555 -7.11 2.59 -7.23
C THR A 555 -6.26 1.69 -8.13
N PRO A 556 -5.78 0.52 -7.64
CA PRO A 556 -5.00 -0.38 -8.48
C PRO A 556 -5.84 -1.10 -9.54
N LEU A 557 -5.32 -1.21 -10.76
CA LEU A 557 -5.93 -1.91 -11.89
C LEU A 557 -6.23 -3.38 -11.58
N SER A 558 -5.48 -4.00 -10.67
CA SER A 558 -5.69 -5.40 -10.25
C SER A 558 -7.08 -5.66 -9.64
N ARG A 559 -7.78 -4.63 -9.15
CA ARG A 559 -9.18 -4.71 -8.70
C ARG A 559 -10.17 -4.98 -9.84
N PHE A 560 -9.78 -4.69 -11.08
CA PHE A 560 -10.61 -4.91 -12.26
C PHE A 560 -10.01 -6.09 -13.05
N PRO A 561 -10.67 -7.26 -13.08
CA PRO A 561 -10.17 -8.42 -13.83
C PRO A 561 -9.94 -8.08 -15.30
N GLN A 562 -8.90 -8.65 -15.91
CA GLN A 562 -8.63 -8.48 -17.35
C GLN A 562 -9.83 -8.97 -18.18
N GLY A 563 -10.22 -8.19 -19.20
CA GLY A 563 -11.37 -8.49 -20.05
C GLY A 563 -12.73 -8.06 -19.47
N LYS A 564 -12.77 -7.51 -18.25
CA LYS A 564 -13.98 -6.87 -17.70
C LYS A 564 -13.85 -5.34 -17.78
N PRO A 565 -14.95 -4.58 -17.98
CA PRO A 565 -14.89 -3.12 -17.95
C PRO A 565 -14.38 -2.59 -16.61
N ILE A 566 -13.60 -1.51 -16.63
CA ILE A 566 -13.19 -0.80 -15.42
C ILE A 566 -14.37 0.07 -14.98
N THR A 567 -15.01 -0.28 -13.88
CA THR A 567 -16.20 0.41 -13.34
C THR A 567 -15.84 1.54 -12.36
N LEU A 568 -14.76 2.27 -12.65
CA LEU A 568 -14.30 3.41 -11.87
C LEU A 568 -14.83 4.72 -12.49
N GLY A 569 -15.76 5.41 -11.84
CA GLY A 569 -16.34 6.66 -12.39
C GLY A 569 -15.31 7.79 -12.50
N GLN A 570 -14.54 7.97 -11.42
CA GLN A 570 -13.45 8.93 -11.28
C GLN A 570 -12.34 8.34 -10.41
N GLY A 571 -11.11 8.79 -10.59
CA GLY A 571 -9.97 8.36 -9.80
C GLY A 571 -8.66 8.32 -10.60
N VAL A 572 -7.60 7.96 -9.90
CA VAL A 572 -6.29 7.68 -10.47
C VAL A 572 -6.13 6.17 -10.55
N LEU A 573 -6.09 5.62 -11.76
CA LEU A 573 -5.88 4.21 -11.98
C LEU A 573 -4.38 3.89 -11.88
N PHE A 574 -3.99 3.19 -10.83
CA PHE A 574 -2.60 2.77 -10.62
C PHE A 574 -2.33 1.41 -11.26
N THR A 575 -1.23 1.26 -11.99
CA THR A 575 -0.80 -0.04 -12.54
C THR A 575 0.71 -0.12 -12.68
N THR A 576 1.23 -1.27 -13.10
CA THR A 576 2.66 -1.46 -13.35
C THR A 576 2.96 -1.73 -14.80
N TYR A 577 4.18 -1.44 -15.26
CA TYR A 577 4.63 -1.85 -16.60
C TYR A 577 4.51 -3.36 -16.82
N ALA A 578 4.73 -4.16 -15.76
CA ALA A 578 4.60 -5.61 -15.81
C ALA A 578 3.15 -6.06 -16.03
N THR A 579 2.18 -5.38 -15.42
CA THR A 579 0.75 -5.62 -15.67
C THR A 579 0.34 -5.12 -17.05
N LEU A 580 0.80 -3.92 -17.44
CA LEU A 580 0.45 -3.25 -18.69
C LEU A 580 0.84 -4.08 -19.93
N ARG A 581 1.99 -4.76 -19.89
CA ARG A 581 2.48 -5.62 -21.00
C ARG A 581 1.65 -6.89 -21.27
N SER A 582 0.57 -7.13 -20.53
CA SER A 582 -0.24 -8.34 -20.72
C SER A 582 -1.01 -8.25 -22.05
N ASP A 583 -0.50 -8.95 -23.05
CA ASP A 583 -1.10 -9.06 -24.38
C ASP A 583 -2.43 -9.83 -24.37
N ASP A 584 -3.15 -9.74 -25.49
CA ASP A 584 -4.37 -10.49 -25.76
C ASP A 584 -4.10 -12.01 -25.70
N ARG A 585 -4.96 -12.74 -24.99
CA ARG A 585 -4.94 -14.21 -24.91
C ARG A 585 -6.25 -14.78 -25.47
N GLY A 586 -6.55 -14.47 -26.72
CA GLY A 586 -7.70 -14.99 -27.45
C GLY A 586 -9.01 -14.28 -27.09
N GLU A 587 -9.69 -14.73 -26.02
CA GLU A 587 -11.00 -14.18 -25.60
C GLU A 587 -10.89 -12.97 -24.65
N LYS A 588 -9.68 -12.56 -24.25
CA LYS A 588 -9.47 -11.54 -23.19
C LYS A 588 -8.69 -10.34 -23.72
N LEU A 589 -9.36 -9.18 -23.74
CA LEU A 589 -8.78 -7.87 -24.08
C LEU A 589 -7.43 -7.63 -23.38
N SER A 590 -6.48 -7.02 -24.10
CA SER A 590 -5.22 -6.57 -23.51
C SER A 590 -5.45 -5.55 -22.40
N ARG A 591 -4.51 -5.43 -21.45
CA ARG A 591 -4.63 -4.43 -20.37
C ARG A 591 -4.62 -2.99 -20.91
N VAL A 592 -3.88 -2.73 -21.99
CA VAL A 592 -3.90 -1.43 -22.68
C VAL A 592 -5.29 -1.13 -23.21
N LYS A 593 -5.91 -2.05 -23.95
CA LYS A 593 -7.25 -1.84 -24.53
C LYS A 593 -8.31 -1.63 -23.45
N GLN A 594 -8.24 -2.40 -22.36
CA GLN A 594 -9.12 -2.22 -21.20
C GLN A 594 -9.02 -0.81 -20.57
N ILE A 595 -7.81 -0.25 -20.48
CA ILE A 595 -7.59 1.12 -19.98
C ILE A 595 -8.13 2.14 -20.98
N VAL A 596 -7.84 1.99 -22.27
CA VAL A 596 -8.31 2.90 -23.33
C VAL A 596 -9.84 2.95 -23.39
N GLU A 597 -10.52 1.80 -23.30
CA GLU A 597 -11.99 1.72 -23.27
C GLU A 597 -12.59 2.46 -22.05
N TRP A 598 -11.91 2.42 -20.91
CA TRP A 598 -12.35 3.12 -19.70
C TRP A 598 -12.14 4.64 -19.78
N LEU A 599 -11.02 5.06 -20.37
CA LEU A 599 -10.67 6.46 -20.51
C LEU A 599 -11.52 7.15 -21.56
N GLY A 600 -11.81 6.47 -22.67
CA GLY A 600 -12.42 7.05 -23.87
C GLY A 600 -11.37 7.57 -24.85
N SER A 601 -11.70 7.61 -26.14
CA SER A 601 -10.79 8.08 -27.20
C SER A 601 -10.54 9.58 -27.17
N ASP A 602 -11.44 10.34 -26.54
CA ASP A 602 -11.35 11.79 -26.33
C ASP A 602 -10.62 12.17 -25.03
N PHE A 603 -10.14 11.18 -24.27
CA PHE A 603 -9.47 11.41 -22.99
C PHE A 603 -8.33 12.43 -23.09
N ASP A 604 -8.45 13.49 -22.28
CA ASP A 604 -7.46 14.54 -22.18
C ASP A 604 -6.81 14.62 -20.78
N GLY A 605 -7.08 13.66 -19.88
CA GLY A 605 -6.47 13.63 -18.55
C GLY A 605 -4.98 13.24 -18.54
N VAL A 606 -4.44 13.04 -17.34
CA VAL A 606 -3.00 12.81 -17.11
C VAL A 606 -2.64 11.32 -17.16
N ILE A 607 -1.52 11.02 -17.82
CA ILE A 607 -0.85 9.71 -17.74
C ILE A 607 0.57 9.93 -17.21
N ILE A 608 0.83 9.44 -16.01
CA ILE A 608 2.16 9.43 -15.39
C ILE A 608 2.83 8.10 -15.73
N PHE A 609 3.94 8.16 -16.46
CA PHE A 609 4.90 7.07 -16.59
C PHE A 609 5.99 7.27 -15.54
N ASP A 610 5.73 6.79 -14.33
CA ASP A 610 6.68 6.76 -13.21
C ASP A 610 7.71 5.66 -13.41
N GLU A 611 8.97 5.93 -13.09
CA GLU A 611 10.12 5.11 -13.48
C GLU A 611 10.15 4.77 -14.98
N SER A 612 9.95 5.78 -15.82
CA SER A 612 9.77 5.61 -17.28
C SER A 612 10.92 4.92 -17.99
N HIS A 613 12.12 4.88 -17.40
CA HIS A 613 13.25 4.09 -17.91
C HIS A 613 12.92 2.58 -18.03
N ALA A 614 11.89 2.08 -17.34
CA ALA A 614 11.37 0.73 -17.52
C ALA A 614 10.85 0.47 -18.96
N MET A 615 10.55 1.53 -19.73
CA MET A 615 10.18 1.46 -21.14
C MET A 615 11.38 1.51 -22.10
N GLN A 616 12.62 1.46 -21.62
CA GLN A 616 13.80 1.36 -22.50
C GLN A 616 13.64 0.22 -23.51
N ASN A 617 14.24 0.39 -24.68
CA ASN A 617 14.15 -0.55 -25.82
C ASN A 617 12.71 -0.77 -26.33
N ALA A 618 11.82 0.23 -26.20
CA ALA A 618 10.41 0.11 -26.59
C ALA A 618 10.15 -0.29 -28.05
N ALA A 619 11.05 0.04 -28.98
CA ALA A 619 10.93 -0.31 -30.39
C ALA A 619 12.14 -1.11 -30.92
N GLY A 620 12.90 -1.76 -30.04
CA GLY A 620 14.10 -2.54 -30.38
C GLY A 620 15.28 -1.65 -30.82
N GLY A 621 16.43 -2.27 -31.10
CA GLY A 621 17.66 -1.59 -31.53
C GLY A 621 18.79 -2.56 -31.86
N LYS A 622 19.93 -2.06 -32.36
CA LYS A 622 21.17 -2.84 -32.55
C LYS A 622 22.07 -2.63 -31.34
N GLY A 623 22.43 -3.70 -30.62
CA GLY A 623 23.42 -3.63 -29.54
C GLY A 623 24.76 -4.23 -29.97
N GLU A 624 25.82 -4.02 -29.17
CA GLU A 624 27.15 -4.62 -29.38
C GLU A 624 27.15 -6.16 -29.49
N ARG A 625 26.07 -6.82 -29.04
CA ARG A 625 25.87 -8.28 -29.07
C ARG A 625 24.81 -8.75 -30.08
N GLY A 626 24.37 -7.89 -31.00
CA GLY A 626 23.36 -8.18 -32.03
C GLY A 626 22.03 -7.43 -31.84
N ASP A 627 21.03 -7.77 -32.66
CA ASP A 627 19.70 -7.15 -32.63
C ASP A 627 18.99 -7.40 -31.28
N VAL A 628 18.57 -6.32 -30.62
CA VAL A 628 17.82 -6.33 -29.37
C VAL A 628 16.33 -6.22 -29.70
N SER A 629 15.59 -7.29 -29.43
CA SER A 629 14.13 -7.32 -29.60
C SER A 629 13.44 -6.26 -28.73
N ALA A 630 12.36 -5.67 -29.25
CA ALA A 630 11.60 -4.63 -28.55
C ALA A 630 11.04 -5.14 -27.21
N SER A 631 11.22 -4.35 -26.15
CA SER A 631 10.68 -4.64 -24.82
C SER A 631 9.15 -4.65 -24.86
N GLN A 632 8.53 -5.76 -24.43
CA GLN A 632 7.05 -5.83 -24.30
C GLN A 632 6.48 -4.74 -23.39
N GLN A 633 7.23 -4.33 -22.36
CA GLN A 633 6.84 -3.23 -21.47
C GLN A 633 6.86 -1.90 -22.20
N GLY A 634 7.94 -1.63 -22.95
CA GLY A 634 8.06 -0.40 -23.74
C GLY A 634 7.01 -0.33 -24.85
N ARG A 635 6.75 -1.44 -25.55
CA ARG A 635 5.68 -1.52 -26.56
C ARG A 635 4.29 -1.22 -25.98
N ALA A 636 3.97 -1.79 -24.81
CA ALA A 636 2.68 -1.53 -24.18
C ALA A 636 2.53 -0.07 -23.73
N GLY A 637 3.62 0.55 -23.25
CA GLY A 637 3.67 1.99 -22.96
C GLY A 637 3.46 2.86 -24.21
N LEU A 638 4.14 2.54 -25.32
CA LEU A 638 3.94 3.20 -26.63
C LEU A 638 2.50 3.08 -27.12
N ARG A 639 1.93 1.86 -27.14
CA ARG A 639 0.53 1.64 -27.55
C ARG A 639 -0.46 2.49 -26.76
N LEU A 640 -0.27 2.60 -25.44
CA LEU A 640 -1.15 3.42 -24.60
C LEU A 640 -1.09 4.90 -24.96
N GLN A 641 0.11 5.46 -25.17
CA GLN A 641 0.23 6.86 -25.57
C GLN A 641 -0.20 7.09 -27.03
N HIS A 642 -0.05 6.14 -27.94
CA HIS A 642 -0.56 6.27 -29.31
C HIS A 642 -2.08 6.25 -29.37
N ALA A 643 -2.72 5.38 -28.57
CA ALA A 643 -4.17 5.26 -28.50
C ALA A 643 -4.88 6.51 -27.94
N LEU A 644 -4.17 7.36 -27.21
CA LEU A 644 -4.73 8.50 -26.48
C LEU A 644 -4.03 9.81 -26.90
N PRO A 645 -4.29 10.33 -28.11
CA PRO A 645 -3.55 11.46 -28.66
C PRO A 645 -3.66 12.74 -27.82
N ASN A 646 -4.81 12.95 -27.19
CA ASN A 646 -5.09 14.12 -26.35
C ASN A 646 -4.57 14.01 -24.91
N ALA A 647 -4.05 12.86 -24.49
CA ALA A 647 -3.60 12.64 -23.12
C ALA A 647 -2.40 13.53 -22.75
N ARG A 648 -2.39 13.99 -21.50
CA ARG A 648 -1.34 14.78 -20.89
C ARG A 648 -0.27 13.84 -20.32
N VAL A 649 0.73 13.54 -21.15
CA VAL A 649 1.77 12.56 -20.80
C VAL A 649 2.88 13.22 -19.98
N VAL A 650 3.25 12.57 -18.88
CA VAL A 650 4.41 12.93 -18.07
C VAL A 650 5.31 11.71 -17.95
N TYR A 651 6.57 11.86 -18.33
CA TYR A 651 7.61 10.86 -18.15
C TYR A 651 8.41 11.22 -16.91
N VAL A 652 8.58 10.29 -15.98
CA VAL A 652 9.22 10.54 -14.69
C VAL A 652 10.36 9.55 -14.50
N SER A 653 11.60 10.02 -14.55
CA SER A 653 12.78 9.16 -14.35
C SER A 653 14.03 9.98 -14.07
N ALA A 654 14.65 9.77 -12.90
CA ALA A 654 15.93 10.39 -12.52
C ALA A 654 17.09 10.00 -13.47
N THR A 655 17.01 8.81 -14.06
CA THR A 655 17.99 8.27 -15.01
C THR A 655 17.55 8.44 -16.46
N GLY A 656 16.45 9.17 -16.70
CA GLY A 656 15.86 9.32 -18.01
C GLY A 656 16.81 9.93 -19.04
N ALA A 657 17.69 10.82 -18.60
CA ALA A 657 18.64 11.51 -19.47
C ALA A 657 20.09 11.01 -19.35
N THR A 658 20.34 9.80 -18.84
CA THR A 658 21.71 9.27 -18.70
C THR A 658 22.19 8.43 -19.89
N THR A 659 21.28 7.81 -20.64
CA THR A 659 21.57 7.08 -21.89
C THR A 659 20.48 7.38 -22.91
N VAL A 660 20.78 7.34 -24.21
CA VAL A 660 19.79 7.70 -25.25
C VAL A 660 18.57 6.77 -25.25
N HIS A 661 18.76 5.49 -24.93
CA HIS A 661 17.67 4.51 -24.90
C HIS A 661 16.62 4.85 -23.84
N ASN A 662 16.99 5.67 -22.84
CA ASN A 662 16.09 6.17 -21.80
C ASN A 662 15.25 7.38 -22.23
N LEU A 663 15.43 7.93 -23.44
CA LEU A 663 14.55 8.93 -24.05
C LEU A 663 13.80 8.42 -25.28
N ALA A 664 14.21 7.29 -25.85
CA ALA A 664 13.66 6.76 -27.09
C ALA A 664 12.18 6.30 -27.00
N TYR A 665 11.55 6.33 -25.81
CA TYR A 665 10.11 6.11 -25.61
C TYR A 665 9.32 7.41 -25.42
N ALA A 666 10.00 8.55 -25.28
CA ALA A 666 9.44 9.83 -24.90
C ALA A 666 8.98 10.66 -26.11
N GLN A 667 8.22 10.04 -27.01
CA GLN A 667 7.77 10.64 -28.28
C GLN A 667 7.03 11.96 -28.08
N ARG A 668 6.31 12.13 -26.97
CA ARG A 668 5.56 13.37 -26.70
C ARG A 668 6.44 14.59 -26.43
N LEU A 669 7.75 14.43 -26.29
CA LEU A 669 8.69 15.57 -26.21
C LEU A 669 8.94 16.23 -27.57
N GLY A 670 8.55 15.60 -28.68
CA GLY A 670 8.74 16.17 -30.01
C GLY A 670 10.21 16.23 -30.43
N LEU A 671 10.96 15.17 -30.16
CA LEU A 671 12.36 15.06 -30.60
C LEU A 671 12.46 14.48 -32.02
N TRP A 672 11.47 13.69 -32.44
CA TRP A 672 11.39 13.11 -33.78
C TRP A 672 9.93 13.05 -34.23
N GLY A 673 9.70 12.92 -35.54
CA GLY A 673 8.35 12.70 -36.06
C GLY A 673 8.05 13.20 -37.48
N GLY A 674 9.04 13.71 -38.22
CA GLY A 674 8.86 14.25 -39.57
C GLY A 674 9.77 15.45 -39.84
N GLU A 675 9.50 16.20 -40.92
CA GLU A 675 10.29 17.36 -41.35
C GLU A 675 10.24 18.54 -40.34
N ASP A 676 9.19 18.63 -39.53
CA ASP A 676 9.01 19.69 -38.53
C ASP A 676 9.78 19.44 -37.22
N PHE A 677 10.56 18.36 -37.14
CA PHE A 677 11.27 17.92 -35.93
C PHE A 677 12.79 17.92 -36.11
N PRO A 678 13.58 17.98 -35.01
CA PRO A 678 15.04 17.91 -35.08
C PRO A 678 15.57 16.64 -35.77
N PHE A 679 14.83 15.53 -35.66
CA PHE A 679 15.15 14.25 -36.30
C PHE A 679 13.94 13.72 -37.08
N ALA A 680 14.16 13.21 -38.29
CA ALA A 680 13.06 12.68 -39.10
C ALA A 680 12.54 11.37 -38.49
N THR A 681 13.44 10.50 -38.02
CA THR A 681 13.09 9.22 -37.42
C THR A 681 13.68 9.01 -36.03
N ARG A 682 13.06 8.11 -35.25
CA ARG A 682 13.59 7.68 -33.94
C ARG A 682 14.98 7.05 -34.06
N ALA A 683 15.26 6.33 -35.15
CA ALA A 683 16.54 5.65 -35.34
C ALA A 683 17.69 6.67 -35.51
N GLU A 684 17.46 7.70 -36.32
CA GLU A 684 18.41 8.81 -36.50
C GLU A 684 18.67 9.56 -35.18
N PHE A 685 17.62 9.81 -34.39
CA PHE A 685 17.78 10.40 -33.06
C PHE A 685 18.68 9.52 -32.16
N VAL A 686 18.44 8.21 -32.14
CA VAL A 686 19.23 7.29 -31.30
C VAL A 686 20.69 7.27 -31.72
N GLU A 687 20.95 7.15 -33.03
CA GLU A 687 22.30 7.12 -33.61
C GLU A 687 23.06 8.43 -33.34
N ALA A 688 22.44 9.58 -33.57
CA ALA A 688 23.08 10.88 -33.39
C ALA A 688 23.49 11.16 -31.94
N ILE A 689 22.69 10.73 -30.97
CA ILE A 689 23.02 10.93 -29.54
C ILE A 689 24.03 9.87 -29.06
N GLU A 690 24.02 8.64 -29.59
CA GLU A 690 25.05 7.63 -29.30
C GLU A 690 26.43 8.08 -29.77
N ASP A 691 26.52 8.55 -31.01
CA ASP A 691 27.77 9.06 -31.59
C ASP A 691 28.31 10.28 -30.82
N GLY A 692 27.41 11.12 -30.33
CA GLY A 692 27.77 12.31 -29.55
C GLY A 692 28.03 12.07 -28.05
N GLY A 693 27.70 10.88 -27.53
CA GLY A 693 27.91 10.47 -26.15
C GLY A 693 27.31 11.43 -25.11
N VAL A 694 28.01 11.60 -23.98
CA VAL A 694 27.54 12.42 -22.84
C VAL A 694 27.34 13.89 -23.24
N ALA A 695 28.21 14.44 -24.09
CA ALA A 695 28.14 15.84 -24.50
C ALA A 695 26.85 16.16 -25.29
N ALA A 696 26.47 15.28 -26.23
CA ALA A 696 25.21 15.44 -26.95
C ALA A 696 23.99 15.34 -26.02
N MET A 697 24.07 14.48 -24.99
CA MET A 697 23.01 14.34 -24.00
C MET A 697 22.84 15.57 -23.12
N GLU A 698 23.94 16.22 -22.73
CA GLU A 698 23.92 17.49 -21.98
C GLU A 698 23.31 18.62 -22.81
N VAL A 699 23.66 18.71 -24.09
CA VAL A 699 23.07 19.69 -25.02
C VAL A 699 21.57 19.44 -25.18
N LEU A 700 21.16 18.19 -25.39
CA LEU A 700 19.76 17.80 -25.50
C LEU A 700 18.96 18.16 -24.23
N ALA A 701 19.50 17.84 -23.06
CA ALA A 701 18.88 18.17 -21.77
C ALA A 701 18.73 19.69 -21.60
N ARG A 702 19.77 20.46 -21.95
CA ARG A 702 19.76 21.93 -21.92
C ARG A 702 18.71 22.50 -22.87
N ASP A 703 18.61 21.97 -24.08
CA ASP A 703 17.65 22.46 -25.07
C ASP A 703 16.21 22.08 -24.69
N LEU A 704 15.97 20.89 -24.14
CA LEU A 704 14.67 20.53 -23.56
C LEU A 704 14.28 21.45 -22.38
N ARG A 705 15.26 21.87 -21.57
CA ARG A 705 15.01 22.86 -20.51
C ARG A 705 14.61 24.21 -21.07
N SER A 706 15.31 24.71 -22.09
CA SER A 706 15.02 26.01 -22.72
C SER A 706 13.66 26.03 -23.43
N LEU A 707 13.16 24.86 -23.82
CA LEU A 707 11.79 24.65 -24.31
C LEU A 707 10.74 24.45 -23.19
N GLY A 708 11.16 24.35 -21.93
CA GLY A 708 10.27 24.12 -20.79
C GLY A 708 9.74 22.69 -20.69
N LEU A 709 10.38 21.73 -21.36
CA LEU A 709 9.94 20.33 -21.47
C LEU A 709 10.69 19.39 -20.52
N TYR A 710 11.75 19.87 -19.86
CA TYR A 710 12.59 19.07 -18.97
C TYR A 710 13.06 19.83 -17.74
N THR A 711 13.02 19.17 -16.59
CA THR A 711 13.69 19.60 -15.35
C THR A 711 14.44 18.44 -14.73
N SER A 712 15.60 18.70 -14.13
CA SER A 712 16.38 17.70 -13.40
C SER A 712 17.21 18.35 -12.30
N ARG A 713 16.86 18.01 -11.05
CA ARG A 713 17.45 18.56 -9.83
C ARG A 713 17.79 17.44 -8.88
N SER A 714 18.93 17.54 -8.21
CA SER A 714 19.41 16.56 -7.22
C SER A 714 19.56 17.23 -5.87
N LEU A 715 19.59 16.45 -4.79
CA LEU A 715 19.94 16.99 -3.48
C LEU A 715 21.41 17.44 -3.46
N SER A 716 21.67 18.57 -2.82
CA SER A 716 23.03 19.03 -2.55
C SER A 716 23.69 18.15 -1.49
N TYR A 717 25.00 17.91 -1.64
CA TYR A 717 25.85 17.38 -0.58
C TYR A 717 26.45 18.48 0.31
N ASP A 718 26.05 19.74 0.11
CA ASP A 718 26.46 20.85 0.97
C ASP A 718 26.09 20.56 2.44
N GLY A 719 27.07 20.67 3.33
CA GLY A 719 26.94 20.32 4.75
C GLY A 719 26.92 18.83 5.07
N VAL A 720 27.16 17.93 4.10
CA VAL A 720 27.28 16.49 4.34
C VAL A 720 28.74 16.12 4.59
N GLU A 721 29.04 15.68 5.81
CA GLU A 721 30.34 15.11 6.17
C GLU A 721 30.32 13.60 5.97
N TYR A 722 31.34 13.07 5.29
CA TYR A 722 31.53 11.63 5.10
C TYR A 722 32.77 11.19 5.86
N GLU A 723 32.60 10.26 6.80
CA GLU A 723 33.71 9.54 7.42
C GLU A 723 33.83 8.16 6.79
N LEU A 724 34.97 7.90 6.14
CA LEU A 724 35.25 6.59 5.54
C LEU A 724 35.80 5.68 6.63
N LEU A 725 34.92 4.88 7.23
CA LEU A 725 35.30 3.91 8.25
C LEU A 725 35.90 2.66 7.60
N GLU A 726 37.20 2.47 7.77
CA GLU A 726 37.89 1.25 7.33
C GLU A 726 37.71 0.14 8.37
N HIS A 727 36.92 -0.88 8.03
CA HIS A 727 36.82 -2.09 8.84
C HIS A 727 37.93 -3.07 8.46
N GLN A 728 38.94 -3.21 9.33
CA GLN A 728 39.99 -4.21 9.18
C GLN A 728 39.42 -5.60 9.38
N LEU A 729 39.25 -6.34 8.28
CA LEU A 729 38.77 -7.72 8.31
C LEU A 729 39.76 -8.59 9.08
N THR A 730 39.26 -9.40 10.01
CA THR A 730 40.08 -10.43 10.66
C THR A 730 40.51 -11.49 9.64
N PRO A 731 41.60 -12.23 9.87
CA PRO A 731 42.01 -13.32 8.97
C PRO A 731 40.90 -14.34 8.71
N GLU A 732 40.02 -14.59 9.69
CA GLU A 732 38.87 -15.47 9.52
C GLU A 732 37.80 -14.84 8.61
N GLN A 733 37.49 -13.56 8.78
CA GLN A 733 36.56 -12.84 7.91
C GLN A 733 37.07 -12.75 6.47
N THR A 734 38.37 -12.49 6.27
CA THR A 734 39.00 -12.51 4.95
C THR A 734 38.86 -13.89 4.30
N ARG A 735 39.16 -14.97 5.05
CA ARG A 735 38.99 -16.34 4.55
C ARG A 735 37.54 -16.65 4.17
N ILE A 736 36.57 -16.21 4.96
CA ILE A 736 35.14 -16.39 4.66
C ILE A 736 34.77 -15.60 3.40
N TYR A 737 35.15 -14.32 3.33
CA TYR A 737 34.89 -13.46 2.18
C TYR A 737 35.49 -14.05 0.90
N ASP A 738 36.76 -14.47 0.93
CA ASP A 738 37.44 -15.09 -0.21
C ASP A 738 36.78 -16.40 -0.64
N ALA A 739 36.29 -17.21 0.31
CA ALA A 739 35.55 -18.42 0.00
C ALA A 739 34.23 -18.12 -0.72
N TYR A 740 33.48 -17.10 -0.27
CA TYR A 740 32.25 -16.64 -0.92
C TYR A 740 32.54 -16.01 -2.29
N ALA A 741 33.55 -15.15 -2.39
CA ALA A 741 33.98 -14.53 -3.64
C ALA A 741 34.45 -15.58 -4.65
N GLY A 742 35.20 -16.59 -4.20
CA GLY A 742 35.61 -17.74 -5.01
C GLY A 742 34.41 -18.56 -5.50
N ALA A 743 33.45 -18.87 -4.63
CA ALA A 743 32.21 -19.54 -5.02
C ALA A 743 31.41 -18.71 -6.03
N PHE A 744 31.34 -17.40 -5.83
CA PHE A 744 30.66 -16.47 -6.75
C PHE A 744 31.36 -16.40 -8.11
N ALA A 745 32.70 -16.35 -8.14
CA ALA A 745 33.48 -16.39 -9.37
C ALA A 745 33.24 -17.70 -10.14
N ILE A 746 33.15 -18.85 -9.45
CA ILE A 746 32.78 -20.14 -10.06
C ILE A 746 31.37 -20.07 -10.65
N LEU A 747 30.38 -19.51 -9.93
CA LEU A 747 29.02 -19.34 -10.43
C LEU A 747 28.96 -18.41 -11.65
N CYS A 748 29.68 -17.29 -11.64
CA CYS A 748 29.79 -16.37 -12.76
C CYS A 748 30.44 -17.02 -13.99
N ALA A 749 31.54 -17.78 -13.78
CA ALA A 749 32.20 -18.52 -14.84
C ALA A 749 31.34 -19.67 -15.37
N ALA A 750 30.60 -20.36 -14.51
CA ALA A 750 29.64 -21.40 -14.88
C ALA A 750 28.47 -20.82 -15.68
N ARG A 751 27.98 -19.62 -15.34
CA ARG A 751 26.96 -18.90 -16.10
C ARG A 751 27.44 -18.56 -17.51
N HIS A 752 28.70 -18.15 -17.66
CA HIS A 752 29.33 -17.96 -18.97
C HIS A 752 29.44 -19.27 -19.75
N LYS A 753 29.81 -20.40 -19.11
CA LYS A 753 29.92 -21.71 -19.77
C LYS A 753 28.56 -22.34 -20.11
N MET A 754 27.51 -22.09 -19.33
CA MET A 754 26.14 -22.58 -19.61
C MET A 754 25.54 -21.89 -20.83
N ALA A 755 25.74 -20.58 -21.00
CA ALA A 755 25.28 -19.84 -22.18
C ALA A 755 25.87 -20.42 -23.49
N TYR A 756 27.17 -20.76 -23.49
CA TYR A 756 27.80 -21.43 -24.63
C TYR A 756 27.33 -22.88 -24.83
N ARG A 757 26.89 -23.55 -23.76
CA ARG A 757 26.40 -24.94 -23.83
C ARG A 757 25.00 -25.02 -24.44
N GLU A 758 24.11 -24.08 -24.12
CA GLU A 758 22.80 -23.98 -24.77
C GLU A 758 22.93 -23.60 -26.25
N GLU A 759 23.82 -22.67 -26.62
CA GLU A 759 24.11 -22.36 -28.03
C GLU A 759 24.70 -23.54 -28.79
N ALA A 760 25.62 -24.30 -28.17
CA ALA A 760 26.20 -25.49 -28.78
C ALA A 760 25.19 -26.64 -28.94
N VAL A 761 24.25 -26.80 -28.01
CA VAL A 761 23.18 -27.81 -28.10
C VAL A 761 22.11 -27.40 -29.12
N MET A 762 21.75 -26.12 -29.22
CA MET A 762 20.81 -25.64 -30.23
C MET A 762 21.39 -25.73 -31.66
N ARG A 763 22.68 -25.40 -31.86
CA ARG A 763 23.33 -25.56 -33.17
C ARG A 763 23.48 -27.03 -33.59
N ARG A 764 23.55 -27.96 -32.64
CA ARG A 764 23.63 -29.40 -32.91
C ARG A 764 22.28 -30.06 -33.20
N ASN A 765 21.17 -29.41 -32.83
CA ASN A 765 19.82 -29.86 -33.16
C ASN A 765 19.28 -29.19 -34.45
N ALA A 766 19.98 -28.18 -34.97
CA ALA A 766 19.65 -27.48 -36.22
C ALA A 766 20.52 -27.91 -37.42
N ALA A 767 21.46 -28.84 -37.23
CA ALA A 767 22.23 -29.53 -38.25
C ALA A 767 21.86 -31.02 -38.22
#